data_AF-A0A956FY74-F1
#
_entry.id   AF-A0A956FY74-F1
#
_cell.length_a   1.000
_cell.length_b   1.000
_cell.length_c   1.000
_cell.angle_alpha   90.00
_cell.angle_beta   90.00
_cell.angle_gamma   90.00
#
_symmetry.space_group_name_H-M   'P 1'
#
loop_
_entity.id
_entity.type
_entity.pdbx_description
1 polymer ?
#
loop_
_entity_poly.entity_id
_entity_poly.type
_entity_poly.pdbx_seq_one_letter_code
_entity_poly.pdbx_strand_id
1 'polypeptide(L)'
;RSATDLAPAELRRVAARDPDLLGAAERLLDALDRDQLDAVIEGWATRLKDRPTWGFALLGKIDDPDLRERAYQRWTVAARDADGVIPVGTLGPLPVALREREARRHLHEVVALRTKPLVRLPYARYLPWDEAEAAIRDQLGFPEGAVRGLALTNLLMIPGLRPREVELVDRALTIVKAKKNEQDPVRMRMIQALVAWPREVWRPEHSADIDRVVRDALDAGDLSHQTAMAAEALVVRTFGLDPAAGAKRLSTLIKERGNLYQPRLGDHLSDDEVSAAAPHLVKIVKAWAKQERYWQLLALASSLGARLTRVPALAAYLAELAVKAPWGATSRGVLELLAEHDPQRYADVLPRALERWWQRRWTGEILAHANRQVIPGRRRQPPLHPLVAEAVETIARGAGNDSEVFSALTILRVRAVVRFDAILPDLLARDASYVCVPVVHWHLHRRRQELLDPFLGGERIRGRFATGDTAWLLPFERGFYRWTPKQNQAFARALASIINDRGQSTPTVWRCLAIYANLDSAAMEPLMAVADDDRPAIQERGLRVMARCDRGQCAPTLIACLSDARARIAIYALRKALKNMLPKRALELLREVPMRKVTVAKEVLRLLGELRLEGAYRRLLELEAGDLHRDVRIALLRALWDHLEREETWAIFDRAVRGDDWVMASRLADIPADRLTATSDRRLSALLGAVLDRPEPEARIDLLQRAHGLAIRDPQRSFLRACAGRLRSPYDDEVQAATRALMHRGTEDDMRILPELLRHALEDPRCLHVAVAALLAFPIKDRAVWIGAAEAAAAVLAEDPRWIGLRIRCVAAARSGPALGAHLLELARADQISVANIHEVQAGLARVDVDALEVVTERLRASPDPVARFLAVGVLARDASPGRGWAPERLDRLSALQRDPSPIVAGPAAAIFPPREMAAEAAKRREHMGAGEDEGEGEGGAQ
;
A
#
# COMPACT_ATOMS: atom_id res chain seq x y z
N ARG A 1 31.45 -20.27 17.58
CA ARG A 1 30.87 -20.17 18.93
C ARG A 1 29.68 -19.22 18.84
N SER A 2 28.82 -19.20 19.84
CA SER A 2 27.94 -18.08 20.20
C SER A 2 28.65 -17.19 21.24
N ALA A 3 28.20 -15.95 21.46
CA ALA A 3 28.80 -15.04 22.45
C ALA A 3 28.80 -15.65 23.87
N THR A 4 27.83 -16.53 24.14
CA THR A 4 27.70 -17.40 25.32
C THR A 4 28.92 -18.29 25.58
N ASP A 5 29.60 -18.79 24.55
CA ASP A 5 30.63 -19.84 24.67
C ASP A 5 32.07 -19.26 24.73
N LEU A 6 32.19 -18.04 25.28
CA LEU A 6 33.42 -17.30 25.42
C LEU A 6 33.68 -16.94 26.89
N ALA A 7 34.91 -17.17 27.34
CA ALA A 7 35.33 -16.79 28.69
C ALA A 7 35.39 -15.25 28.83
N PRO A 8 35.19 -14.66 30.03
CA PRO A 8 35.34 -13.23 30.27
C PRO A 8 36.63 -12.58 29.69
N ALA A 9 37.76 -13.29 29.62
CA ALA A 9 38.98 -12.75 29.00
C ALA A 9 38.94 -12.70 27.44
N GLU A 10 38.16 -13.57 26.80
CA GLU A 10 37.80 -13.47 25.36
C GLU A 10 36.70 -12.41 25.18
N LEU A 11 35.74 -12.38 26.10
CA LEU A 11 34.69 -11.37 26.24
C LEU A 11 35.16 -10.00 26.78
N ARG A 12 36.45 -9.79 27.07
CA ARG A 12 37.04 -8.45 27.22
C ARG A 12 37.72 -8.02 25.93
N ARG A 13 38.75 -8.79 25.53
CA ARG A 13 39.61 -8.51 24.37
C ARG A 13 38.81 -8.07 23.15
N VAL A 14 37.79 -8.85 22.76
CA VAL A 14 37.10 -8.63 21.48
C VAL A 14 36.04 -7.51 21.45
N ALA A 15 35.66 -6.80 22.54
CA ALA A 15 34.84 -5.55 22.46
C ALA A 15 35.69 -4.28 22.51
N ALA A 16 36.93 -4.39 23.00
CA ALA A 16 37.94 -3.36 22.81
C ALA A 16 38.36 -3.22 21.33
N ARG A 17 37.75 -3.98 20.40
CA ARG A 17 38.45 -4.56 19.23
C ARG A 17 38.13 -3.97 17.68
N ASP A 18 36.72 -3.96 18.03
CA ASP A 18 35.39 -3.13 18.01
C ASP A 18 34.31 -3.84 18.88
N PRO A 19 33.04 -3.37 19.07
CA PRO A 19 31.97 -4.17 19.74
C PRO A 19 30.69 -4.58 18.94
N ASP A 20 30.38 -4.03 17.75
CA ASP A 20 29.22 -4.39 16.84
C ASP A 20 29.11 -5.89 16.53
N LEU A 21 30.22 -6.55 16.82
CA LEU A 21 30.62 -7.92 16.74
C LEU A 21 29.67 -8.85 17.48
N LEU A 22 29.37 -8.49 18.71
CA LEU A 22 28.40 -9.19 19.56
C LEU A 22 26.95 -9.03 19.03
N GLY A 23 26.78 -8.48 17.82
CA GLY A 23 25.51 -8.10 17.24
C GLY A 23 24.92 -6.86 17.90
N ALA A 24 23.60 -6.82 17.95
CA ALA A 24 22.85 -5.78 18.64
C ALA A 24 23.04 -5.92 20.16
N ALA A 25 23.55 -4.88 20.82
CA ALA A 25 23.91 -4.90 22.24
C ALA A 25 22.74 -5.29 23.16
N GLU A 26 21.51 -5.00 22.74
CA GLU A 26 20.27 -5.41 23.41
C GLU A 26 20.19 -6.93 23.61
N ARG A 27 20.61 -7.72 22.61
CA ARG A 27 20.50 -9.20 22.64
C ARG A 27 21.44 -9.85 23.64
N LEU A 28 22.47 -9.12 24.09
CA LEU A 28 23.44 -9.61 25.07
C LEU A 28 22.91 -9.56 26.49
N LEU A 29 21.96 -8.67 26.77
CA LEU A 29 21.35 -8.51 28.09
C LEU A 29 20.62 -9.78 28.55
N ASP A 30 20.12 -10.57 27.60
CA ASP A 30 19.40 -11.83 27.81
C ASP A 30 20.28 -13.08 27.56
N ALA A 31 21.50 -12.91 27.03
CA ALA A 31 22.34 -14.01 26.53
C ALA A 31 23.67 -14.20 27.27
N LEU A 32 24.15 -13.21 28.02
CA LEU A 32 25.44 -13.28 28.74
C LEU A 32 25.25 -13.22 30.26
N ASP A 33 26.14 -13.88 31.00
CA ASP A 33 26.22 -13.71 32.46
C ASP A 33 26.85 -12.35 32.86
N ARG A 34 26.97 -12.10 34.17
CA ARG A 34 27.47 -10.82 34.71
C ARG A 34 28.95 -10.59 34.40
N ASP A 35 29.81 -11.58 34.62
CA ASP A 35 31.25 -11.44 34.41
C ASP A 35 31.56 -11.33 32.90
N GLN A 36 30.77 -12.02 32.08
CA GLN A 36 30.75 -11.88 30.64
C GLN A 36 30.32 -10.47 30.19
N LEU A 37 29.23 -9.92 30.74
CA LEU A 37 28.75 -8.55 30.45
C LEU A 37 29.73 -7.46 30.90
N ASP A 38 30.32 -7.60 32.07
CA ASP A 38 31.23 -6.60 32.62
C ASP A 38 32.56 -6.57 31.86
N ALA A 39 33.03 -7.74 31.43
CA ALA A 39 34.12 -7.84 30.46
C ALA A 39 33.77 -7.18 29.10
N VAL A 40 32.53 -7.34 28.60
CA VAL A 40 32.07 -6.67 27.37
C VAL A 40 32.08 -5.14 27.54
N ILE A 41 31.63 -4.66 28.70
CA ILE A 41 31.58 -3.25 29.05
C ILE A 41 32.98 -2.65 29.16
N GLU A 42 33.90 -3.29 29.88
CA GLU A 42 35.30 -2.88 29.97
C GLU A 42 36.00 -2.90 28.60
N GLY A 43 35.63 -3.83 27.72
CA GLY A 43 36.08 -3.82 26.33
C GLY A 43 35.59 -2.57 25.60
N TRP A 44 34.27 -2.39 25.52
CA TRP A 44 33.64 -1.26 24.84
C TRP A 44 34.07 0.11 25.39
N ALA A 45 34.34 0.21 26.70
CA ALA A 45 34.86 1.39 27.37
C ALA A 45 36.08 2.01 26.66
N THR A 46 36.97 1.17 26.13
CA THR A 46 38.17 1.61 25.41
C THR A 46 37.86 2.24 24.03
N ARG A 47 36.67 1.97 23.47
CA ARG A 47 36.24 2.39 22.12
C ARG A 47 35.08 3.40 22.11
N LEU A 48 34.72 3.97 23.25
CA LEU A 48 33.65 5.00 23.39
C LEU A 48 33.84 6.23 22.48
N LYS A 49 35.06 6.52 22.03
CA LYS A 49 35.34 7.59 21.06
C LYS A 49 34.80 7.27 19.67
N ASP A 50 34.89 6.00 19.24
CA ASP A 50 34.73 5.60 17.84
C ASP A 50 33.44 4.78 17.62
N ARG A 51 32.96 4.09 18.66
CA ARG A 51 31.71 3.32 18.67
C ARG A 51 30.78 3.75 19.81
N PRO A 52 30.38 5.04 19.85
CA PRO A 52 29.58 5.62 20.94
C PRO A 52 28.13 5.13 20.96
N THR A 53 27.56 4.75 19.81
CA THR A 53 26.14 4.40 19.67
C THR A 53 25.81 2.96 20.02
N TRP A 54 26.76 2.03 19.83
CA TRP A 54 26.53 0.59 19.96
C TRP A 54 26.03 0.17 21.35
N GLY A 55 26.80 0.45 22.41
CA GLY A 55 26.56 -0.10 23.74
C GLY A 55 25.49 0.61 24.56
N PHE A 56 24.60 1.38 23.94
CA PHE A 56 23.66 2.23 24.67
C PHE A 56 22.71 1.46 25.61
N ALA A 57 22.32 0.24 25.21
CA ALA A 57 21.56 -0.68 26.04
C ALA A 57 22.37 -1.23 27.25
N LEU A 58 23.71 -1.22 27.16
CA LEU A 58 24.61 -1.65 28.24
C LEU A 58 24.93 -0.53 29.25
N LEU A 59 24.57 0.73 28.98
CA LEU A 59 24.80 1.86 29.89
C LEU A 59 24.19 1.63 31.29
N GLY A 60 23.18 0.76 31.41
CA GLY A 60 22.55 0.38 32.69
C GLY A 60 23.22 -0.77 33.43
N LYS A 61 24.27 -1.35 32.87
CA LYS A 61 25.04 -2.46 33.44
C LYS A 61 26.45 -2.04 33.88
N ILE A 62 26.94 -0.89 33.40
CA ILE A 62 28.22 -0.30 33.83
C ILE A 62 28.14 0.11 35.29
N ASP A 63 28.99 -0.44 36.17
CA ASP A 63 28.98 -0.07 37.60
C ASP A 63 29.76 1.22 37.89
N ASP A 64 30.95 1.40 37.28
CA ASP A 64 31.76 2.62 37.37
C ASP A 64 30.96 3.86 36.91
N PRO A 65 30.66 4.82 37.82
CA PRO A 65 29.90 6.03 37.47
C PRO A 65 30.60 6.94 36.47
N ASP A 66 31.93 7.08 36.56
CA ASP A 66 32.72 7.95 35.68
C ASP A 66 32.84 7.34 34.29
N LEU A 67 32.96 6.02 34.18
CA LEU A 67 32.84 5.33 32.89
C LEU A 67 31.42 5.48 32.33
N ARG A 68 30.38 5.33 33.16
CA ARG A 68 28.98 5.46 32.73
C ARG A 68 28.68 6.86 32.18
N GLU A 69 29.16 7.92 32.84
CA GLU A 69 29.03 9.30 32.37
C GLU A 69 29.84 9.56 31.10
N ARG A 70 31.11 9.11 31.03
CA ARG A 70 31.94 9.23 29.81
C ARG A 70 31.31 8.52 28.61
N ALA A 71 30.73 7.34 28.81
CA ALA A 71 30.03 6.58 27.79
C ALA A 71 28.74 7.30 27.34
N TYR A 72 27.93 7.77 28.29
CA TYR A 72 26.73 8.55 28.00
C TYR A 72 27.02 9.86 27.26
N GLN A 73 28.05 10.63 27.66
CA GLN A 73 28.43 11.87 26.98
C GLN A 73 28.83 11.67 25.52
N ARG A 74 29.46 10.52 25.21
CA ARG A 74 29.78 10.14 23.82
C ARG A 74 28.54 9.69 23.06
N TRP A 75 27.71 8.85 23.68
CA TRP A 75 26.46 8.37 23.11
C TRP A 75 25.48 9.51 22.77
N THR A 76 25.21 10.44 23.71
CA THR A 76 24.20 11.49 23.55
C THR A 76 24.46 12.38 22.36
N VAL A 77 25.72 12.68 22.05
CA VAL A 77 26.09 13.50 20.89
C VAL A 77 25.91 12.70 19.59
N ALA A 78 26.34 11.43 19.56
CA ALA A 78 26.30 10.60 18.37
C ALA A 78 24.92 10.03 18.01
N ALA A 79 23.97 10.02 18.95
CA ALA A 79 22.60 9.55 18.74
C ALA A 79 21.64 10.62 18.16
N ARG A 80 22.15 11.83 17.86
CA ARG A 80 21.37 12.97 17.35
C ARG A 80 21.29 12.99 15.82
N ASP A 81 20.15 13.42 15.30
CA ASP A 81 20.03 13.85 13.91
C ASP A 81 20.55 15.30 13.71
N ALA A 82 20.44 15.82 12.48
CA ALA A 82 20.89 17.17 12.12
C ALA A 82 20.08 18.30 12.79
N ASP A 83 18.85 18.03 13.24
CA ASP A 83 18.00 18.96 14.01
C ASP A 83 18.36 18.93 15.52
N GLY A 84 19.29 18.05 15.93
CA GLY A 84 19.66 17.84 17.32
C GLY A 84 18.63 17.01 18.11
N VAL A 85 17.84 16.16 17.44
CA VAL A 85 16.81 15.30 18.04
C VAL A 85 17.30 13.86 18.15
N ILE A 86 16.98 13.20 19.27
CA ILE A 86 17.05 11.74 19.42
C ILE A 86 15.61 11.22 19.37
N PRO A 87 15.26 10.24 18.52
CA PRO A 87 13.89 9.72 18.44
C PRO A 87 13.38 9.17 19.78
N VAL A 88 12.15 9.51 20.15
CA VAL A 88 11.60 9.22 21.47
C VAL A 88 11.62 7.73 21.86
N GLY A 89 11.52 6.81 20.89
CA GLY A 89 11.61 5.36 21.13
C GLY A 89 13.02 4.90 21.55
N THR A 90 14.06 5.57 21.04
CA THR A 90 15.47 5.27 21.34
C THR A 90 15.83 5.53 22.81
N LEU A 91 15.06 6.38 23.50
CA LEU A 91 15.25 6.60 24.94
C LEU A 91 14.75 5.43 25.79
N GLY A 92 13.83 4.59 25.30
CA GLY A 92 13.20 3.51 26.08
C GLY A 92 14.18 2.58 26.82
N PRO A 93 15.20 2.00 26.14
CA PRO A 93 16.16 1.08 26.74
C PRO A 93 17.20 1.69 27.69
N LEU A 94 17.31 3.02 27.76
CA LEU A 94 18.35 3.68 28.57
C LEU A 94 18.07 3.56 30.08
N PRO A 95 19.11 3.71 30.93
CA PRO A 95 18.95 3.81 32.39
C PRO A 95 18.09 5.00 32.80
N VAL A 96 17.33 4.85 33.90
CA VAL A 96 16.40 5.87 34.42
C VAL A 96 17.01 7.28 34.43
N ALA A 97 18.12 7.51 35.13
CA ALA A 97 18.76 8.82 35.22
C ALA A 97 19.19 9.41 33.86
N LEU A 98 19.55 8.57 32.88
CA LEU A 98 19.94 9.01 31.54
C LEU A 98 18.71 9.30 30.66
N ARG A 99 17.63 8.53 30.81
CA ARG A 99 16.31 8.83 30.21
C ARG A 99 15.78 10.18 30.68
N GLU A 100 15.89 10.48 31.96
CA GLU A 100 15.46 11.76 32.52
C GLU A 100 16.29 12.93 31.96
N ARG A 101 17.63 12.81 31.95
CA ARG A 101 18.53 13.86 31.42
C ARG A 101 18.25 14.14 29.95
N GLU A 102 18.00 13.10 29.15
CA GLU A 102 17.58 13.28 27.76
C GLU A 102 16.18 13.88 27.62
N ALA A 103 15.22 13.48 28.45
CA ALA A 103 13.88 14.06 28.43
C ALA A 103 13.93 15.56 28.74
N ARG A 104 14.67 15.98 29.78
CA ARG A 104 14.92 17.40 30.10
C ARG A 104 15.49 18.15 28.88
N ARG A 105 16.52 17.59 28.24
CA ARG A 105 17.14 18.17 27.02
C ARG A 105 16.12 18.39 25.90
N HIS A 106 15.30 17.38 25.60
CA HIS A 106 14.32 17.44 24.49
C HIS A 106 13.10 18.32 24.81
N LEU A 107 12.74 18.47 26.09
CA LEU A 107 11.66 19.36 26.52
C LEU A 107 12.09 20.85 26.51
N HIS A 108 13.33 21.17 26.90
CA HIS A 108 13.74 22.56 27.16
C HIS A 108 14.79 23.11 26.17
N GLU A 109 15.78 22.32 25.76
CA GLU A 109 16.96 22.79 25.04
C GLU A 109 16.83 22.62 23.51
N VAL A 110 16.30 21.51 23.03
CA VAL A 110 16.25 21.17 21.59
C VAL A 110 15.33 22.13 20.82
N VAL A 111 15.95 23.08 20.10
CA VAL A 111 15.26 24.18 19.40
C VAL A 111 14.23 23.67 18.39
N ALA A 112 14.58 22.64 17.62
CA ALA A 112 13.71 22.05 16.58
C ALA A 112 12.40 21.42 17.11
N LEU A 113 12.29 21.19 18.42
CA LEU A 113 11.06 20.69 19.08
C LEU A 113 10.21 21.80 19.72
N ARG A 114 10.74 23.02 19.90
CA ARG A 114 10.01 24.13 20.56
C ARG A 114 8.72 24.52 19.83
N THR A 115 8.71 24.45 18.50
CA THR A 115 7.53 24.71 17.65
C THR A 115 6.66 23.47 17.40
N LYS A 116 7.04 22.29 17.93
CA LYS A 116 6.39 20.99 17.67
C LYS A 116 5.84 20.38 18.98
N PRO A 117 4.92 21.04 19.72
CA PRO A 117 4.54 20.65 21.08
C PRO A 117 4.00 19.22 21.20
N LEU A 118 3.23 18.73 20.23
CA LEU A 118 2.71 17.36 20.23
C LEU A 118 3.78 16.29 19.96
N VAL A 119 4.90 16.66 19.33
CA VAL A 119 6.08 15.79 19.13
C VAL A 119 7.00 15.84 20.36
N ARG A 120 7.01 16.99 21.06
CA ARG A 120 7.82 17.24 22.26
C ARG A 120 7.21 16.63 23.55
N LEU A 121 5.89 16.63 23.69
CA LEU A 121 5.19 16.11 24.88
C LEU A 121 5.53 14.63 25.19
N PRO A 122 5.63 13.71 24.20
CA PRO A 122 5.99 12.30 24.46
C PRO A 122 7.36 12.02 25.08
N TYR A 123 8.21 13.03 25.29
CA TYR A 123 9.45 12.89 26.06
C TYR A 123 9.20 12.95 27.59
N ALA A 124 8.11 13.57 28.05
CA ALA A 124 7.83 13.75 29.48
C ALA A 124 7.66 12.44 30.27
N ARG A 125 7.20 11.35 29.62
CA ARG A 125 7.06 10.00 30.25
C ARG A 125 8.38 9.37 30.73
N TYR A 126 9.51 10.00 30.45
CA TYR A 126 10.84 9.55 30.85
C TYR A 126 11.43 10.34 32.03
N LEU A 127 10.76 11.40 32.47
CA LEU A 127 11.10 12.17 33.69
C LEU A 127 10.70 11.41 34.98
N PRO A 128 11.06 11.90 36.18
CA PRO A 128 10.36 11.58 37.41
C PRO A 128 8.89 12.03 37.33
N TRP A 129 8.00 11.41 38.12
CA TRP A 129 6.56 11.69 38.04
C TRP A 129 6.22 13.17 38.20
N ASP A 130 6.70 13.82 39.27
CA ASP A 130 6.29 15.18 39.62
C ASP A 130 6.83 16.23 38.63
N GLU A 131 7.97 15.95 38.01
CA GLU A 131 8.56 16.77 36.95
C GLU A 131 7.84 16.56 35.62
N ALA A 132 7.45 15.31 35.29
CA ALA A 132 6.60 15.01 34.14
C ALA A 132 5.25 15.74 34.25
N GLU A 133 4.60 15.65 35.41
CA GLU A 133 3.31 16.28 35.71
C GLU A 133 3.41 17.81 35.67
N ALA A 134 4.52 18.40 36.12
CA ALA A 134 4.79 19.83 35.94
C ALA A 134 4.99 20.21 34.46
N ALA A 135 5.78 19.43 33.71
CA ALA A 135 6.13 19.73 32.31
C ALA A 135 4.96 19.60 31.32
N ILE A 136 3.88 18.87 31.68
CA ILE A 136 2.69 18.70 30.84
C ILE A 136 1.39 19.24 31.48
N ARG A 137 1.51 20.05 32.55
CA ARG A 137 0.40 20.53 33.38
C ARG A 137 -0.72 21.19 32.57
N ASP A 138 -0.35 22.12 31.69
CA ASP A 138 -1.31 22.84 30.84
C ASP A 138 -2.06 21.91 29.89
N GLN A 139 -1.42 20.80 29.48
CA GLN A 139 -2.02 19.81 28.59
C GLN A 139 -2.92 18.81 29.35
N LEU A 140 -2.71 18.56 30.64
CA LEU A 140 -3.58 17.73 31.48
C LEU A 140 -4.98 18.34 31.73
N GLY A 141 -5.08 19.67 31.64
CA GLY A 141 -6.34 20.43 31.79
C GLY A 141 -6.91 21.01 30.49
N PHE A 142 -6.25 20.79 29.35
CA PHE A 142 -6.57 21.46 28.08
C PHE A 142 -8.02 21.23 27.60
N PRO A 143 -8.71 22.19 26.95
CA PRO A 143 -10.09 22.00 26.52
C PRO A 143 -10.29 20.82 25.55
N GLU A 144 -9.36 20.62 24.62
CA GLU A 144 -9.41 19.54 23.63
C GLU A 144 -9.02 18.18 24.24
N GLY A 145 -9.96 17.23 24.25
CA GLY A 145 -9.75 15.88 24.79
C GLY A 145 -8.62 15.10 24.10
N ALA A 146 -8.32 15.36 22.83
CA ALA A 146 -7.20 14.72 22.13
C ALA A 146 -5.83 15.16 22.68
N VAL A 147 -5.72 16.36 23.25
CA VAL A 147 -4.52 16.86 23.94
C VAL A 147 -4.45 16.31 25.37
N ARG A 148 -5.55 16.40 26.15
CA ARG A 148 -5.61 15.81 27.51
C ARG A 148 -5.27 14.33 27.51
N GLY A 149 -5.87 13.57 26.59
CA GLY A 149 -5.62 12.15 26.45
C GLY A 149 -4.18 11.82 26.07
N LEU A 150 -3.46 12.70 25.34
CA LEU A 150 -2.04 12.50 25.05
C LEU A 150 -1.16 12.80 26.28
N ALA A 151 -1.46 13.86 27.04
CA ALA A 151 -0.79 14.14 28.31
C ALA A 151 -0.98 12.99 29.31
N LEU A 152 -2.22 12.54 29.49
CA LEU A 152 -2.58 11.44 30.39
C LEU A 152 -1.94 10.12 29.99
N THR A 153 -1.89 9.75 28.70
CA THR A 153 -1.13 8.56 28.26
C THR A 153 0.34 8.66 28.65
N ASN A 154 0.98 9.82 28.48
CA ASN A 154 2.40 9.95 28.81
C ASN A 154 2.68 9.92 30.32
N LEU A 155 1.81 10.50 31.15
CA LEU A 155 1.90 10.37 32.61
C LEU A 155 1.67 8.91 33.06
N LEU A 156 0.64 8.26 32.53
CA LEU A 156 0.28 6.88 32.88
C LEU A 156 1.19 5.80 32.27
N MET A 157 2.12 6.15 31.36
CA MET A 157 3.19 5.24 30.94
C MET A 157 4.35 5.16 31.94
N ILE A 158 4.47 6.11 32.87
CA ILE A 158 5.62 6.19 33.80
C ILE A 158 5.78 4.93 34.68
N PRO A 159 4.72 4.35 35.30
CA PRO A 159 4.88 3.14 36.13
C PRO A 159 5.32 1.93 35.30
N GLY A 160 4.79 1.78 34.08
CA GLY A 160 5.21 0.77 33.12
C GLY A 160 6.66 0.90 32.65
N LEU A 161 7.27 2.08 32.81
CA LEU A 161 8.68 2.35 32.53
C LEU A 161 9.58 2.28 33.79
N ARG A 162 8.97 2.19 34.99
CA ARG A 162 9.63 2.22 36.31
C ARG A 162 9.07 1.10 37.22
N PRO A 163 9.16 -0.20 36.85
CA PRO A 163 8.55 -1.32 37.58
C PRO A 163 9.03 -1.54 39.02
N ARG A 164 10.05 -0.78 39.49
CA ARG A 164 10.57 -0.81 40.86
C ARG A 164 10.01 0.29 41.76
N GLU A 165 9.44 1.35 41.18
CA GLU A 165 8.83 2.50 41.88
C GLU A 165 7.33 2.19 42.02
N VAL A 166 7.03 1.28 42.95
CA VAL A 166 5.74 0.57 43.06
C VAL A 166 4.58 1.52 43.37
N GLU A 167 4.85 2.53 44.18
CA GLU A 167 3.93 3.61 44.56
C GLU A 167 3.43 4.42 43.36
N LEU A 168 4.14 4.42 42.23
CA LEU A 168 3.67 5.06 41.00
C LEU A 168 2.46 4.34 40.39
N VAL A 169 2.29 3.04 40.66
CA VAL A 169 1.08 2.30 40.25
C VAL A 169 -0.13 2.82 41.02
N ASP A 170 -0.02 2.99 42.33
CA ASP A 170 -1.09 3.55 43.16
C ASP A 170 -1.39 5.02 42.80
N ARG A 171 -0.38 5.85 42.52
CA ARG A 171 -0.57 7.22 41.99
C ARG A 171 -1.33 7.20 40.66
N ALA A 172 -0.93 6.36 39.72
CA ALA A 172 -1.56 6.24 38.40
C ALA A 172 -3.01 5.74 38.49
N LEU A 173 -3.26 4.66 39.25
CA LEU A 173 -4.60 4.12 39.48
C LEU A 173 -5.48 5.15 40.21
N THR A 174 -4.93 5.93 41.14
CA THR A 174 -5.64 7.04 41.79
C THR A 174 -6.05 8.13 40.80
N ILE A 175 -5.19 8.52 39.86
CA ILE A 175 -5.58 9.46 38.79
C ILE A 175 -6.67 8.87 37.89
N VAL A 176 -6.57 7.60 37.48
CA VAL A 176 -7.59 6.97 36.61
C VAL A 176 -8.95 6.88 37.32
N LYS A 177 -8.97 6.48 38.60
CA LYS A 177 -10.18 6.48 39.45
C LYS A 177 -10.76 7.87 39.62
N ALA A 178 -9.93 8.89 39.90
CA ALA A 178 -10.37 10.27 40.02
C ALA A 178 -10.93 10.85 38.70
N LYS A 179 -10.35 10.45 37.56
CA LYS A 179 -10.77 10.85 36.21
C LYS A 179 -11.82 9.94 35.57
N LYS A 180 -12.57 9.14 36.34
CA LYS A 180 -13.68 8.31 35.81
C LYS A 180 -14.67 9.08 34.91
N ASN A 181 -14.92 10.35 35.23
CA ASN A 181 -15.82 11.26 34.51
C ASN A 181 -15.18 11.95 33.28
N GLU A 182 -13.93 11.64 32.91
CA GLU A 182 -13.34 12.11 31.64
C GLU A 182 -14.09 11.55 30.43
N GLN A 183 -14.03 12.27 29.30
CA GLN A 183 -14.66 11.87 28.05
C GLN A 183 -14.11 10.53 27.53
N ASP A 184 -14.95 9.70 26.91
CA ASP A 184 -14.57 8.36 26.47
C ASP A 184 -13.24 8.25 25.66
N PRO A 185 -12.89 9.13 24.70
CA PRO A 185 -11.61 9.06 24.00
C PRO A 185 -10.39 9.28 24.90
N VAL A 186 -10.56 9.99 26.03
CA VAL A 186 -9.55 10.15 27.08
C VAL A 186 -9.51 8.90 27.95
N ARG A 187 -10.68 8.37 28.36
CA ARG A 187 -10.81 7.14 29.15
C ARG A 187 -10.18 5.93 28.45
N MET A 188 -10.44 5.78 27.15
CA MET A 188 -9.79 4.80 26.28
C MET A 188 -8.26 4.88 26.37
N ARG A 189 -7.70 6.08 26.20
CA ARG A 189 -6.25 6.33 26.22
C ARG A 189 -5.59 6.10 27.58
N MET A 190 -6.33 6.35 28.67
CA MET A 190 -5.88 5.99 30.02
C MET A 190 -5.79 4.47 30.18
N ILE A 191 -6.84 3.73 29.81
CA ILE A 191 -6.85 2.26 29.92
C ILE A 191 -5.83 1.62 28.97
N GLN A 192 -5.65 2.15 27.76
CA GLN A 192 -4.61 1.70 26.82
C GLN A 192 -3.18 1.86 27.39
N ALA A 193 -2.91 2.92 28.15
CA ALA A 193 -1.62 3.09 28.83
C ALA A 193 -1.40 1.99 29.89
N LEU A 194 -2.44 1.63 30.66
CA LEU A 194 -2.39 0.51 31.61
C LEU A 194 -2.15 -0.84 30.91
N VAL A 195 -2.84 -1.11 29.80
CA VAL A 195 -2.68 -2.34 29.00
C VAL A 195 -1.24 -2.51 28.48
N ALA A 196 -0.55 -1.40 28.19
CA ALA A 196 0.82 -1.40 27.71
C ALA A 196 1.88 -1.74 28.79
N TRP A 197 1.51 -1.78 30.09
CA TRP A 197 2.46 -2.11 31.15
C TRP A 197 2.94 -3.58 31.08
N PRO A 198 4.20 -3.88 31.45
CA PRO A 198 4.69 -5.24 31.64
C PRO A 198 3.83 -6.04 32.63
N ARG A 199 3.78 -7.38 32.51
CA ARG A 199 2.96 -8.20 33.43
C ARG A 199 3.48 -8.11 34.87
N GLU A 200 4.79 -7.93 35.10
CA GLU A 200 5.38 -7.85 36.45
C GLU A 200 5.05 -6.57 37.24
N VAL A 201 4.55 -5.52 36.59
CA VAL A 201 4.07 -4.29 37.27
C VAL A 201 2.78 -4.56 38.04
N TRP A 202 2.01 -5.57 37.62
CA TRP A 202 0.75 -5.91 38.23
C TRP A 202 0.93 -6.90 39.37
N ARG A 203 0.28 -6.62 40.50
CA ARG A 203 0.33 -7.43 41.72
C ARG A 203 -1.08 -7.81 42.19
N PRO A 204 -1.25 -8.84 43.02
CA PRO A 204 -2.56 -9.26 43.53
C PRO A 204 -3.33 -8.14 44.25
N GLU A 205 -2.64 -7.21 44.90
CA GLU A 205 -3.25 -6.08 45.62
C GLU A 205 -3.98 -5.13 44.67
N HIS A 206 -3.45 -4.93 43.46
CA HIS A 206 -4.05 -4.07 42.43
C HIS A 206 -5.36 -4.65 41.87
N SER A 207 -5.71 -5.90 42.19
CA SER A 207 -6.92 -6.61 41.74
C SER A 207 -8.19 -5.81 42.04
N ALA A 208 -8.32 -5.24 43.24
CA ALA A 208 -9.46 -4.39 43.64
C ALA A 208 -9.54 -3.06 42.87
N ASP A 209 -8.40 -2.48 42.49
CA ASP A 209 -8.35 -1.25 41.69
C ASP A 209 -8.63 -1.50 40.21
N ILE A 210 -8.22 -2.65 39.67
CA ILE A 210 -8.63 -3.10 38.33
C ILE A 210 -10.15 -3.32 38.30
N ASP A 211 -10.72 -3.96 39.33
CA ASP A 211 -12.19 -4.04 39.49
C ASP A 211 -12.83 -2.65 39.51
N ARG A 212 -12.25 -1.68 40.22
CA ARG A 212 -12.76 -0.30 40.29
C ARG A 212 -12.68 0.44 38.97
N VAL A 213 -11.55 0.38 38.26
CA VAL A 213 -11.36 1.04 36.95
C VAL A 213 -12.29 0.43 35.90
N VAL A 214 -12.48 -0.89 35.89
CA VAL A 214 -13.43 -1.55 34.97
C VAL A 214 -14.87 -1.21 35.34
N ARG A 215 -15.23 -1.19 36.64
CA ARG A 215 -16.57 -0.77 37.12
C ARG A 215 -16.88 0.68 36.76
N ASP A 216 -15.98 1.60 37.05
CA ASP A 216 -16.16 3.04 36.77
C ASP A 216 -16.22 3.31 35.26
N ALA A 217 -15.54 2.52 34.42
CA ALA A 217 -15.73 2.56 32.97
C ALA A 217 -17.09 1.99 32.54
N LEU A 218 -17.57 0.90 33.14
CA LEU A 218 -18.90 0.30 32.87
C LEU A 218 -20.06 1.20 33.31
N ASP A 219 -19.88 1.99 34.37
CA ASP A 219 -20.87 2.96 34.88
C ASP A 219 -20.92 4.26 34.05
N ALA A 220 -19.97 4.49 33.15
CA ALA A 220 -19.94 5.68 32.31
C ALA A 220 -20.97 5.61 31.17
N GLY A 221 -21.92 6.55 31.16
CA GLY A 221 -22.99 6.59 30.15
C GLY A 221 -22.53 6.84 28.71
N ASP A 222 -21.31 7.36 28.50
CA ASP A 222 -20.68 7.56 27.18
C ASP A 222 -19.74 6.42 26.77
N LEU A 223 -19.65 5.32 27.55
CA LEU A 223 -18.71 4.22 27.30
C LEU A 223 -18.83 3.67 25.87
N SER A 224 -17.77 3.82 25.07
CA SER A 224 -17.71 3.31 23.70
C SER A 224 -17.29 1.84 23.63
N HIS A 225 -17.44 1.25 22.43
CA HIS A 225 -16.88 -0.06 22.13
C HIS A 225 -15.34 -0.09 22.20
N GLN A 226 -14.63 1.01 21.89
CA GLN A 226 -13.16 1.04 21.92
C GLN A 226 -12.61 1.04 23.35
N THR A 227 -13.26 1.77 24.26
CA THR A 227 -12.94 1.72 25.69
C THR A 227 -13.34 0.38 26.31
N ALA A 228 -14.44 -0.24 25.86
CA ALA A 228 -14.79 -1.61 26.28
C ALA A 228 -13.77 -2.66 25.80
N MET A 229 -13.27 -2.55 24.55
CA MET A 229 -12.15 -3.36 24.04
C MET A 229 -10.88 -3.19 24.88
N ALA A 230 -10.56 -1.96 25.29
CA ALA A 230 -9.39 -1.67 26.13
C ALA A 230 -9.56 -2.23 27.56
N ALA A 231 -10.75 -2.12 28.14
CA ALA A 231 -11.06 -2.69 29.45
C ALA A 231 -11.02 -4.23 29.43
N GLU A 232 -11.57 -4.87 28.39
CA GLU A 232 -11.48 -6.32 28.22
C GLU A 232 -10.03 -6.77 28.00
N ALA A 233 -9.23 -6.03 27.22
CA ALA A 233 -7.80 -6.28 27.08
C ALA A 233 -7.05 -6.14 28.42
N LEU A 234 -7.40 -5.17 29.27
CA LEU A 234 -6.82 -5.03 30.61
C LEU A 234 -7.18 -6.24 31.51
N VAL A 235 -8.42 -6.72 31.44
CA VAL A 235 -8.87 -7.91 32.19
C VAL A 235 -8.16 -9.18 31.71
N VAL A 236 -7.92 -9.34 30.41
CA VAL A 236 -7.16 -10.48 29.87
C VAL A 236 -5.67 -10.36 30.22
N ARG A 237 -5.09 -9.15 30.14
CA ARG A 237 -3.69 -8.85 30.54
C ARG A 237 -3.42 -9.13 32.03
N THR A 238 -4.43 -8.93 32.88
CA THR A 238 -4.34 -9.07 34.35
C THR A 238 -5.03 -10.35 34.88
N PHE A 239 -5.47 -11.26 34.00
CA PHE A 239 -6.28 -12.43 34.37
C PHE A 239 -5.57 -13.38 35.34
N GLY A 240 -4.26 -13.59 35.14
CA GLY A 240 -3.45 -14.50 35.96
C GLY A 240 -3.14 -14.02 37.39
N LEU A 241 -3.45 -12.77 37.76
CA LEU A 241 -3.26 -12.24 39.13
C LEU A 241 -4.22 -12.90 40.12
N ASP A 242 -5.44 -13.16 39.67
CA ASP A 242 -6.49 -13.88 40.35
C ASP A 242 -7.44 -14.40 39.26
N PRO A 243 -7.30 -15.66 38.80
CA PRO A 243 -8.15 -16.22 37.76
C PRO A 243 -9.65 -16.26 38.12
N ALA A 244 -10.01 -16.28 39.41
CA ALA A 244 -11.39 -16.26 39.84
C ALA A 244 -12.00 -14.84 39.72
N ALA A 245 -11.26 -13.80 40.12
CA ALA A 245 -11.64 -12.41 39.86
C ALA A 245 -11.55 -12.05 38.38
N GLY A 246 -10.55 -12.53 37.64
CA GLY A 246 -10.43 -12.37 36.18
C GLY A 246 -11.64 -12.96 35.44
N ALA A 247 -12.03 -14.19 35.77
CA ALA A 247 -13.26 -14.79 35.22
C ALA A 247 -14.53 -14.03 35.63
N LYS A 248 -14.58 -13.49 36.85
CA LYS A 248 -15.69 -12.64 37.34
C LYS A 248 -15.76 -11.29 36.61
N ARG A 249 -14.63 -10.63 36.33
CA ARG A 249 -14.53 -9.40 35.51
C ARG A 249 -15.00 -9.63 34.09
N LEU A 250 -14.48 -10.67 33.43
CA LEU A 250 -14.84 -11.01 32.06
C LEU A 250 -16.33 -11.37 31.94
N SER A 251 -16.85 -12.14 32.91
CA SER A 251 -18.30 -12.41 33.04
C SER A 251 -19.12 -11.13 33.21
N THR A 252 -18.64 -10.17 34.01
CA THR A 252 -19.32 -8.89 34.27
C THR A 252 -19.33 -7.99 33.03
N LEU A 253 -18.19 -7.89 32.32
CA LEU A 253 -18.08 -7.19 31.03
C LEU A 253 -19.10 -7.72 30.01
N ILE A 254 -19.14 -9.05 29.80
CA ILE A 254 -20.03 -9.67 28.79
C ILE A 254 -21.50 -9.70 29.27
N LYS A 255 -21.75 -9.67 30.58
CA LYS A 255 -23.09 -9.47 31.16
C LYS A 255 -23.61 -8.06 30.84
N GLU A 256 -22.82 -7.02 31.09
CA GLU A 256 -23.31 -5.63 31.11
C GLU A 256 -23.13 -4.90 29.77
N ARG A 257 -22.12 -5.27 28.97
CA ARG A 257 -21.91 -4.73 27.60
C ARG A 257 -22.47 -5.63 26.51
N GLY A 258 -23.12 -6.73 26.87
CA GLY A 258 -23.85 -7.63 25.97
C GLY A 258 -22.99 -8.48 25.03
N ASN A 259 -21.72 -8.12 24.79
CA ASN A 259 -20.81 -8.71 23.80
C ASN A 259 -19.43 -9.02 24.41
N LEU A 260 -18.67 -9.86 23.71
CA LEU A 260 -17.22 -10.04 23.84
C LEU A 260 -16.52 -9.13 22.82
N TYR A 261 -15.42 -8.49 23.20
CA TYR A 261 -14.74 -7.47 22.40
C TYR A 261 -13.37 -7.89 21.84
N GLN A 262 -12.69 -8.83 22.49
CA GLN A 262 -11.50 -9.52 22.01
C GLN A 262 -11.91 -10.90 21.47
N PRO A 263 -12.25 -11.03 20.18
CA PRO A 263 -12.32 -12.36 19.57
C PRO A 263 -10.94 -13.02 19.68
N ARG A 264 -10.93 -14.35 19.85
CA ARG A 264 -9.72 -15.17 20.15
C ARG A 264 -9.15 -15.00 21.56
N LEU A 265 -10.01 -15.03 22.58
CA LEU A 265 -9.61 -15.26 23.98
C LEU A 265 -8.62 -16.45 24.12
N GLY A 266 -8.80 -17.51 23.32
CA GLY A 266 -7.92 -18.67 23.26
C GLY A 266 -6.52 -18.42 22.68
N ASP A 267 -6.23 -17.26 22.07
CA ASP A 267 -4.89 -16.87 21.62
C ASP A 267 -4.12 -16.09 22.71
N HIS A 268 -4.81 -15.62 23.76
CA HIS A 268 -4.26 -14.74 24.81
C HIS A 268 -4.09 -15.43 26.18
N LEU A 269 -4.57 -16.66 26.31
CA LEU A 269 -4.47 -17.51 27.49
C LEU A 269 -3.66 -18.77 27.16
N SER A 270 -2.86 -19.26 28.11
CA SER A 270 -2.23 -20.59 28.01
C SER A 270 -3.26 -21.73 28.05
N ASP A 271 -2.89 -22.93 27.62
CA ASP A 271 -3.74 -24.12 27.76
C ASP A 271 -4.11 -24.37 29.25
N ASP A 272 -3.23 -24.02 30.20
CA ASP A 272 -3.49 -24.10 31.64
C ASP A 272 -4.42 -22.97 32.13
N GLU A 273 -4.26 -21.72 31.66
CA GLU A 273 -5.17 -20.61 31.99
C GLU A 273 -6.59 -20.90 31.45
N VAL A 274 -6.72 -21.47 30.25
CA VAL A 274 -8.01 -21.93 29.69
C VAL A 274 -8.60 -23.07 30.53
N SER A 275 -7.77 -24.03 30.97
CA SER A 275 -8.20 -25.17 31.79
C SER A 275 -8.64 -24.75 33.19
N ALA A 276 -7.91 -23.82 33.83
CA ALA A 276 -8.28 -23.22 35.12
C ALA A 276 -9.54 -22.34 35.00
N ALA A 277 -9.73 -21.65 33.87
CA ALA A 277 -10.96 -20.92 33.58
C ALA A 277 -12.15 -21.85 33.27
N ALA A 278 -11.92 -23.07 32.78
CA ALA A 278 -13.00 -23.95 32.27
C ALA A 278 -14.16 -24.19 33.26
N PRO A 279 -13.97 -24.43 34.58
CA PRO A 279 -15.08 -24.53 35.52
C PRO A 279 -15.91 -23.24 35.65
N HIS A 280 -15.29 -22.07 35.43
CA HIS A 280 -15.95 -20.76 35.47
C HIS A 280 -16.64 -20.47 34.14
N LEU A 281 -16.00 -20.77 33.00
CA LEU A 281 -16.61 -20.72 31.67
C LEU A 281 -17.83 -21.65 31.58
N VAL A 282 -17.78 -22.86 32.15
CA VAL A 282 -18.93 -23.78 32.20
C VAL A 282 -20.06 -23.26 33.10
N LYS A 283 -19.76 -22.56 34.21
CA LYS A 283 -20.78 -21.86 35.02
C LYS A 283 -21.45 -20.74 34.22
N ILE A 284 -20.66 -19.93 33.51
CA ILE A 284 -21.15 -18.87 32.60
C ILE A 284 -22.03 -19.47 31.51
N VAL A 285 -21.57 -20.54 30.84
CA VAL A 285 -22.30 -21.25 29.79
C VAL A 285 -23.64 -21.78 30.30
N LYS A 286 -23.69 -22.42 31.48
CA LYS A 286 -24.93 -22.91 32.09
C LYS A 286 -25.88 -21.77 32.47
N ALA A 287 -25.37 -20.63 32.95
CA ALA A 287 -26.18 -19.46 33.27
C ALA A 287 -26.77 -18.82 32.00
N TRP A 288 -25.95 -18.62 30.96
CA TRP A 288 -26.37 -18.06 29.68
C TRP A 288 -27.30 -19.00 28.90
N ALA A 289 -27.12 -20.32 29.01
CA ALA A 289 -28.05 -21.32 28.49
C ALA A 289 -29.44 -21.19 29.13
N LYS A 290 -29.52 -21.03 30.46
CA LYS A 290 -30.77 -20.77 31.19
C LYS A 290 -31.39 -19.40 30.86
N GLN A 291 -30.60 -18.46 30.37
CA GLN A 291 -31.02 -17.11 29.99
C GLN A 291 -31.19 -16.93 28.46
N GLU A 292 -31.17 -18.01 27.68
CA GLU A 292 -31.23 -18.00 26.19
C GLU A 292 -30.22 -17.07 25.49
N ARG A 293 -29.07 -16.79 26.12
CA ARG A 293 -28.00 -15.91 25.60
C ARG A 293 -27.11 -16.60 24.55
N TYR A 294 -27.75 -17.13 23.52
CA TYR A 294 -27.14 -17.99 22.51
C TYR A 294 -26.07 -17.30 21.65
N TRP A 295 -26.22 -16.00 21.37
CA TRP A 295 -25.21 -15.25 20.63
C TRP A 295 -23.88 -15.16 21.40
N GLN A 296 -23.94 -14.92 22.71
CA GLN A 296 -22.75 -14.84 23.55
C GLN A 296 -22.11 -16.22 23.77
N LEU A 297 -22.91 -17.29 23.79
CA LEU A 297 -22.41 -18.67 23.78
C LEU A 297 -21.65 -19.00 22.49
N LEU A 298 -22.16 -18.58 21.32
CA LEU A 298 -21.48 -18.72 20.04
C LEU A 298 -20.21 -17.87 19.95
N ALA A 299 -20.25 -16.61 20.37
CA ALA A 299 -19.09 -15.73 20.40
C ALA A 299 -17.97 -16.28 21.32
N LEU A 300 -18.33 -16.79 22.50
CA LEU A 300 -17.38 -17.44 23.41
C LEU A 300 -16.78 -18.70 22.78
N ALA A 301 -17.60 -19.58 22.20
CA ALA A 301 -17.12 -20.80 21.55
C ALA A 301 -16.18 -20.50 20.36
N SER A 302 -16.51 -19.51 19.53
CA SER A 302 -15.65 -19.03 18.44
C SER A 302 -14.36 -18.39 18.96
N SER A 303 -14.41 -17.66 20.08
CA SER A 303 -13.21 -17.07 20.71
C SER A 303 -12.24 -18.08 21.32
N LEU A 304 -12.67 -19.33 21.54
CA LEU A 304 -11.78 -20.44 21.93
C LEU A 304 -11.18 -21.14 20.70
N GLY A 305 -11.82 -21.06 19.52
CA GLY A 305 -11.32 -21.66 18.28
C GLY A 305 -10.99 -23.15 18.45
N ALA A 306 -9.78 -23.56 18.06
CA ALA A 306 -9.29 -24.93 18.25
C ALA A 306 -9.28 -25.40 19.72
N ARG A 307 -9.12 -24.47 20.68
CA ARG A 307 -9.15 -24.77 22.13
C ARG A 307 -10.56 -25.02 22.66
N LEU A 308 -11.61 -24.91 21.84
CA LEU A 308 -12.96 -25.36 22.21
C LEU A 308 -12.99 -26.83 22.68
N THR A 309 -12.14 -27.66 22.08
CA THR A 309 -11.96 -29.08 22.45
C THR A 309 -11.39 -29.26 23.87
N ARG A 310 -10.66 -28.28 24.41
CA ARG A 310 -10.17 -28.24 25.80
C ARG A 310 -11.28 -27.94 26.82
N VAL A 311 -12.49 -27.63 26.38
CA VAL A 311 -13.68 -27.47 27.25
C VAL A 311 -14.76 -28.48 26.82
N PRO A 312 -14.60 -29.79 27.06
CA PRO A 312 -15.49 -30.82 26.50
C PRO A 312 -16.97 -30.64 26.87
N ALA A 313 -17.26 -30.12 28.07
CA ALA A 313 -18.61 -29.81 28.51
C ALA A 313 -19.30 -28.71 27.68
N LEU A 314 -18.54 -27.77 27.11
CA LEU A 314 -19.07 -26.77 26.16
C LEU A 314 -19.28 -27.39 24.78
N ALA A 315 -18.32 -28.16 24.26
CA ALA A 315 -18.46 -28.84 22.97
C ALA A 315 -19.66 -29.82 22.93
N ALA A 316 -19.88 -30.58 24.02
CA ALA A 316 -21.04 -31.44 24.18
C ALA A 316 -22.36 -30.65 24.27
N TYR A 317 -22.39 -29.56 25.03
CA TYR A 317 -23.57 -28.69 25.13
C TYR A 317 -23.93 -28.04 23.78
N LEU A 318 -22.94 -27.63 22.99
CA LEU A 318 -23.14 -27.12 21.63
C LEU A 318 -23.76 -28.21 20.71
N ALA A 319 -23.29 -29.45 20.80
CA ALA A 319 -23.87 -30.58 20.06
C ALA A 319 -25.39 -30.73 20.31
N GLU A 320 -25.82 -30.61 21.56
CA GLU A 320 -27.23 -30.63 21.91
C GLU A 320 -27.97 -29.38 21.46
N LEU A 321 -27.37 -28.19 21.64
CA LEU A 321 -27.97 -26.92 21.25
C LEU A 321 -28.23 -26.86 19.73
N ALA A 322 -27.35 -27.42 18.91
CA ALA A 322 -27.53 -27.53 17.46
C ALA A 322 -28.82 -28.27 17.05
N VAL A 323 -29.36 -29.17 17.88
CA VAL A 323 -30.66 -29.85 17.64
C VAL A 323 -31.80 -29.25 18.47
N LYS A 324 -31.53 -28.83 19.72
CA LYS A 324 -32.55 -28.45 20.71
C LYS A 324 -32.84 -26.95 20.77
N ALA A 325 -32.07 -26.09 20.10
CA ALA A 325 -32.25 -24.63 20.17
C ALA A 325 -33.71 -24.21 19.88
N PRO A 326 -34.26 -23.21 20.59
CA PRO A 326 -35.57 -22.67 20.29
C PRO A 326 -35.60 -21.89 18.96
N TRP A 327 -34.45 -21.35 18.52
CA TRP A 327 -34.29 -20.51 17.33
C TRP A 327 -33.41 -21.17 16.25
N GLY A 328 -33.83 -21.05 14.99
CA GLY A 328 -33.12 -21.62 13.83
C GLY A 328 -31.70 -21.10 13.65
N ALA A 329 -31.52 -19.77 13.69
CA ALA A 329 -30.21 -19.13 13.51
C ALA A 329 -29.18 -19.56 14.56
N THR A 330 -29.61 -19.86 15.80
CA THR A 330 -28.75 -20.47 16.82
C THR A 330 -28.32 -21.87 16.40
N SER A 331 -29.28 -22.73 16.03
CA SER A 331 -28.99 -24.10 15.58
C SER A 331 -28.02 -24.12 14.40
N ARG A 332 -28.23 -23.27 13.39
CA ARG A 332 -27.32 -23.12 12.25
C ARG A 332 -25.96 -22.56 12.65
N GLY A 333 -25.90 -21.50 13.46
CA GLY A 333 -24.62 -20.94 13.91
C GLY A 333 -23.75 -21.94 14.68
N VAL A 334 -24.37 -22.84 15.45
CA VAL A 334 -23.63 -23.93 16.11
C VAL A 334 -23.19 -25.00 15.09
N LEU A 335 -24.04 -25.40 14.13
CA LEU A 335 -23.61 -26.32 13.06
C LEU A 335 -22.46 -25.75 12.22
N GLU A 336 -22.48 -24.46 11.90
CA GLU A 336 -21.42 -23.78 11.15
C GLU A 336 -20.09 -23.81 11.91
N LEU A 337 -20.13 -23.50 13.21
CA LEU A 337 -18.98 -23.54 14.12
C LEU A 337 -18.43 -24.97 14.32
N LEU A 338 -19.31 -25.96 14.49
CA LEU A 338 -18.91 -27.37 14.53
C LEU A 338 -18.30 -27.81 13.19
N ALA A 339 -18.85 -27.37 12.06
CA ALA A 339 -18.28 -27.70 10.74
C ALA A 339 -16.89 -27.10 10.48
N GLU A 340 -16.44 -26.13 11.31
CA GLU A 340 -15.13 -25.51 11.24
C GLU A 340 -14.15 -26.03 12.31
N HIS A 341 -14.63 -26.42 13.50
CA HIS A 341 -13.77 -26.74 14.66
C HIS A 341 -13.97 -28.16 15.25
N ASP A 342 -15.06 -28.86 14.92
CA ASP A 342 -15.28 -30.29 15.27
C ASP A 342 -16.08 -30.98 14.13
N PRO A 343 -15.43 -31.27 12.98
CA PRO A 343 -16.13 -31.74 11.78
C PRO A 343 -16.80 -33.12 11.94
N GLN A 344 -16.29 -33.94 12.87
CA GLN A 344 -16.89 -35.23 13.23
C GLN A 344 -18.25 -35.01 13.90
N ARG A 345 -18.29 -34.19 14.96
CA ARG A 345 -19.54 -33.85 15.67
C ARG A 345 -20.54 -33.12 14.79
N TYR A 346 -20.08 -32.35 13.79
CA TYR A 346 -20.96 -31.78 12.76
C TYR A 346 -21.67 -32.86 11.93
N ALA A 347 -20.95 -33.89 11.47
CA ALA A 347 -21.52 -34.96 10.65
C ALA A 347 -22.60 -35.76 11.42
N ASP A 348 -22.33 -36.09 12.69
CA ASP A 348 -23.25 -36.83 13.56
C ASP A 348 -24.56 -36.07 13.85
N VAL A 349 -24.50 -34.73 13.87
CA VAL A 349 -25.61 -33.85 14.29
C VAL A 349 -26.44 -33.35 13.10
N LEU A 350 -25.82 -33.16 11.92
CA LEU A 350 -26.47 -32.56 10.74
C LEU A 350 -27.82 -33.19 10.36
N PRO A 351 -28.01 -34.53 10.29
CA PRO A 351 -29.28 -35.11 9.86
C PRO A 351 -30.43 -34.76 10.82
N ARG A 352 -30.17 -34.83 12.13
CA ARG A 352 -31.13 -34.54 13.19
C ARG A 352 -31.51 -33.07 13.25
N ALA A 353 -30.56 -32.19 12.94
CA ALA A 353 -30.82 -30.76 12.81
C ALA A 353 -31.65 -30.43 11.55
N LEU A 354 -31.35 -31.03 10.39
CA LEU A 354 -32.15 -30.85 9.16
C LEU A 354 -33.59 -31.37 9.33
N GLU A 355 -33.77 -32.54 9.96
CA GLU A 355 -35.10 -33.05 10.31
C GLU A 355 -35.85 -32.06 11.21
N ARG A 356 -35.18 -31.53 12.25
CA ARG A 356 -35.75 -30.54 13.14
C ARG A 356 -36.12 -29.24 12.43
N TRP A 357 -35.32 -28.79 11.46
CA TRP A 357 -35.60 -27.60 10.67
C TRP A 357 -36.84 -27.80 9.81
N TRP A 358 -37.03 -28.99 9.21
CA TRP A 358 -38.27 -29.33 8.51
C TRP A 358 -39.48 -29.39 9.45
N GLN A 359 -39.40 -30.08 10.59
CA GLN A 359 -40.46 -30.11 11.61
C GLN A 359 -40.90 -28.70 12.06
N ARG A 360 -39.94 -27.77 12.15
CA ARG A 360 -40.16 -26.38 12.58
C ARG A 360 -40.42 -25.38 11.44
N ARG A 361 -40.45 -25.84 10.18
CA ARG A 361 -40.55 -25.01 8.96
C ARG A 361 -39.47 -23.90 8.88
N TRP A 362 -38.25 -24.21 9.30
CA TRP A 362 -37.08 -23.34 9.22
C TRP A 362 -36.35 -23.47 7.87
N THR A 363 -37.12 -23.37 6.78
CA THR A 363 -36.65 -23.42 5.39
C THR A 363 -35.57 -22.38 5.08
N GLY A 364 -35.68 -21.17 5.65
CA GLY A 364 -34.64 -20.14 5.58
C GLY A 364 -33.27 -20.58 6.13
N GLU A 365 -33.21 -21.43 7.18
CA GLU A 365 -31.93 -21.90 7.74
C GLU A 365 -31.29 -22.99 6.87
N ILE A 366 -32.11 -23.85 6.25
CA ILE A 366 -31.65 -24.81 5.22
C ILE A 366 -30.94 -24.03 4.10
N LEU A 367 -31.56 -22.95 3.63
CA LEU A 367 -31.01 -22.08 2.57
C LEU A 367 -29.75 -21.32 3.02
N ALA A 368 -29.75 -20.76 4.23
CA ALA A 368 -28.58 -20.06 4.77
C ALA A 368 -27.37 -21.00 4.92
N HIS A 369 -27.57 -22.19 5.48
CA HIS A 369 -26.53 -23.23 5.60
C HIS A 369 -26.05 -23.71 4.21
N ALA A 370 -26.97 -23.86 3.25
CA ALA A 370 -26.64 -24.18 1.86
C ALA A 370 -25.86 -23.07 1.14
N ASN A 371 -25.94 -21.82 1.62
CA ASN A 371 -25.24 -20.68 1.05
C ASN A 371 -23.94 -20.28 1.79
N ARG A 372 -23.59 -20.97 2.90
CA ARG A 372 -22.39 -20.64 3.70
C ARG A 372 -21.10 -20.72 2.88
N GLN A 373 -20.14 -19.83 3.17
CA GLN A 373 -18.77 -19.98 2.70
C GLN A 373 -18.10 -21.13 3.46
N VAL A 374 -17.71 -22.18 2.75
CA VAL A 374 -16.93 -23.32 3.28
C VAL A 374 -15.44 -23.04 3.16
N ILE A 375 -15.03 -22.26 2.14
CA ILE A 375 -13.68 -21.74 2.00
C ILE A 375 -13.77 -20.20 1.91
N PRO A 376 -13.28 -19.46 2.92
CA PRO A 376 -13.30 -18.00 2.91
C PRO A 376 -12.66 -17.40 1.65
N GLY A 377 -13.29 -16.35 1.10
CA GLY A 377 -12.78 -15.60 -0.05
C GLY A 377 -12.86 -16.32 -1.41
N ARG A 378 -13.14 -17.62 -1.48
CA ARG A 378 -13.33 -18.34 -2.75
C ARG A 378 -14.73 -18.07 -3.32
N ARG A 379 -14.81 -17.52 -4.54
CA ARG A 379 -16.09 -17.34 -5.26
C ARG A 379 -16.76 -18.66 -5.65
N ARG A 380 -15.98 -19.70 -5.96
CA ARG A 380 -16.49 -21.05 -6.25
C ARG A 380 -16.42 -21.89 -4.96
N GLN A 381 -17.55 -22.06 -4.31
CA GLN A 381 -17.72 -22.95 -3.16
C GLN A 381 -17.83 -24.42 -3.63
N PRO A 382 -17.55 -25.41 -2.76
CA PRO A 382 -17.73 -26.82 -3.10
C PRO A 382 -19.21 -27.17 -3.36
N PRO A 383 -19.51 -28.36 -3.92
CA PRO A 383 -20.88 -28.88 -4.02
C PRO A 383 -21.62 -28.85 -2.67
N LEU A 384 -22.95 -28.93 -2.72
CA LEU A 384 -23.75 -29.12 -1.51
C LEU A 384 -23.59 -30.54 -0.97
N HIS A 385 -23.69 -30.69 0.36
CA HIS A 385 -23.88 -32.00 0.98
C HIS A 385 -25.20 -32.63 0.47
N PRO A 386 -25.28 -33.94 0.16
CA PRO A 386 -26.45 -34.53 -0.51
C PRO A 386 -27.80 -34.19 0.14
N LEU A 387 -27.92 -34.39 1.46
CA LEU A 387 -29.14 -34.07 2.23
C LEU A 387 -29.54 -32.58 2.15
N VAL A 388 -28.57 -31.68 2.00
CA VAL A 388 -28.83 -30.24 1.85
C VAL A 388 -29.22 -29.91 0.42
N ALA A 389 -28.63 -30.57 -0.58
CA ALA A 389 -28.99 -30.40 -1.99
C ALA A 389 -30.45 -30.83 -2.26
N GLU A 390 -30.86 -31.95 -1.69
CA GLU A 390 -32.21 -32.49 -1.75
C GLU A 390 -33.22 -31.56 -1.06
N ALA A 391 -32.93 -31.12 0.18
CA ALA A 391 -33.80 -30.19 0.90
C ALA A 391 -34.00 -28.86 0.14
N VAL A 392 -32.96 -28.33 -0.51
CA VAL A 392 -33.06 -27.12 -1.33
C VAL A 392 -33.85 -27.38 -2.62
N GLU A 393 -33.79 -28.57 -3.24
CA GLU A 393 -34.64 -28.89 -4.40
C GLU A 393 -36.14 -28.91 -4.03
N THR A 394 -36.48 -29.49 -2.88
CA THR A 394 -37.85 -29.49 -2.36
C THR A 394 -38.38 -28.07 -2.14
N ILE A 395 -37.54 -27.15 -1.64
CA ILE A 395 -37.90 -25.72 -1.55
C ILE A 395 -38.08 -25.12 -2.94
N ALA A 396 -37.15 -25.34 -3.88
CA ALA A 396 -37.22 -24.78 -5.25
C ALA A 396 -38.45 -25.26 -6.04
N ARG A 397 -38.96 -26.46 -5.76
CA ARG A 397 -40.22 -27.00 -6.32
C ARG A 397 -41.49 -26.41 -5.67
N GLY A 398 -41.36 -25.58 -4.64
CA GLY A 398 -42.44 -24.74 -4.12
C GLY A 398 -42.75 -24.88 -2.62
N ALA A 399 -42.01 -25.68 -1.85
CA ALA A 399 -42.32 -25.98 -0.45
C ALA A 399 -42.03 -24.85 0.55
N GLY A 400 -41.34 -23.79 0.14
CA GLY A 400 -41.14 -22.56 0.93
C GLY A 400 -42.01 -21.39 0.45
N ASN A 401 -41.81 -20.21 1.03
CA ASN A 401 -42.37 -18.96 0.50
C ASN A 401 -41.58 -18.47 -0.74
N ASP A 402 -42.08 -17.43 -1.42
CA ASP A 402 -41.56 -17.03 -2.74
C ASP A 402 -40.11 -16.55 -2.73
N SER A 403 -39.68 -15.91 -1.63
CA SER A 403 -38.28 -15.52 -1.41
C SER A 403 -37.38 -16.75 -1.18
N GLU A 404 -37.90 -17.77 -0.50
CA GLU A 404 -37.21 -19.04 -0.29
C GLU A 404 -37.11 -19.85 -1.58
N VAL A 405 -38.15 -19.89 -2.41
CA VAL A 405 -38.13 -20.52 -3.75
C VAL A 405 -37.11 -19.82 -4.65
N PHE A 406 -37.12 -18.48 -4.71
CA PHE A 406 -36.13 -17.68 -5.44
C PHE A 406 -34.69 -17.98 -4.98
N SER A 407 -34.49 -18.06 -3.67
CA SER A 407 -33.19 -18.35 -3.06
C SER A 407 -32.74 -19.78 -3.36
N ALA A 408 -33.65 -20.75 -3.29
CA ALA A 408 -33.38 -22.15 -3.59
C ALA A 408 -32.97 -22.36 -5.05
N LEU A 409 -33.73 -21.79 -5.99
CA LEU A 409 -33.40 -21.75 -7.42
C LEU A 409 -32.00 -21.16 -7.65
N THR A 410 -31.66 -20.08 -6.94
CA THR A 410 -30.35 -19.42 -7.03
C THR A 410 -29.22 -20.31 -6.50
N ILE A 411 -29.42 -20.95 -5.34
CA ILE A 411 -28.45 -21.86 -4.72
C ILE A 411 -28.22 -23.10 -5.60
N LEU A 412 -29.28 -23.71 -6.14
CA LEU A 412 -29.15 -24.84 -7.07
C LEU A 412 -28.39 -24.43 -8.34
N ARG A 413 -28.73 -23.28 -8.95
CA ARG A 413 -28.03 -22.79 -10.15
C ARG A 413 -26.52 -22.64 -9.95
N VAL A 414 -26.07 -22.32 -8.74
CA VAL A 414 -24.66 -22.09 -8.39
C VAL A 414 -23.95 -23.35 -7.91
N ARG A 415 -24.56 -24.14 -7.01
CA ARG A 415 -23.91 -25.27 -6.31
C ARG A 415 -24.38 -26.67 -6.75
N ALA A 416 -25.46 -26.77 -7.54
CA ALA A 416 -26.06 -28.03 -7.98
C ALA A 416 -26.72 -27.91 -9.38
N VAL A 417 -26.02 -27.30 -10.34
CA VAL A 417 -26.60 -26.88 -11.65
C VAL A 417 -27.33 -27.99 -12.41
N VAL A 418 -26.88 -29.25 -12.32
CA VAL A 418 -27.55 -30.40 -12.98
C VAL A 418 -28.98 -30.60 -12.45
N ARG A 419 -29.23 -30.39 -11.15
CA ARG A 419 -30.59 -30.41 -10.58
C ARG A 419 -31.39 -29.20 -11.04
N PHE A 420 -30.80 -28.01 -11.09
CA PHE A 420 -31.47 -26.79 -11.58
C PHE A 420 -31.95 -26.93 -13.03
N ASP A 421 -31.05 -27.34 -13.94
CA ASP A 421 -31.33 -27.43 -15.37
C ASP A 421 -32.38 -28.51 -15.68
N ALA A 422 -32.45 -29.57 -14.87
CA ALA A 422 -33.44 -30.65 -14.97
C ALA A 422 -34.86 -30.24 -14.55
N ILE A 423 -35.01 -29.35 -13.55
CA ILE A 423 -36.35 -28.96 -13.05
C ILE A 423 -36.99 -27.80 -13.83
N LEU A 424 -36.23 -27.04 -14.63
CA LEU A 424 -36.73 -25.86 -15.33
C LEU A 424 -37.98 -26.10 -16.22
N PRO A 425 -38.04 -27.16 -17.07
CA PRO A 425 -39.20 -27.37 -17.94
C PRO A 425 -40.48 -27.63 -17.15
N ASP A 426 -40.41 -28.51 -16.14
CA ASP A 426 -41.53 -28.83 -15.25
C ASP A 426 -42.07 -27.59 -14.52
N LEU A 427 -41.17 -26.73 -14.03
CA LEU A 427 -41.55 -25.51 -13.32
C LEU A 427 -42.26 -24.52 -14.24
N LEU A 428 -41.68 -24.23 -15.42
CA LEU A 428 -42.24 -23.28 -16.38
C LEU A 428 -43.55 -23.76 -17.01
N ALA A 429 -43.73 -25.07 -17.18
CA ALA A 429 -44.97 -25.67 -17.68
C ALA A 429 -46.09 -25.68 -16.63
N ARG A 430 -45.77 -25.81 -15.34
CA ARG A 430 -46.74 -25.75 -14.24
C ARG A 430 -47.11 -24.31 -13.87
N ASP A 431 -46.15 -23.39 -13.94
CA ASP A 431 -46.34 -21.98 -13.64
C ASP A 431 -45.37 -21.10 -14.46
N ALA A 432 -45.92 -20.45 -15.48
CA ALA A 432 -45.22 -19.55 -16.37
C ALA A 432 -44.47 -18.41 -15.64
N SER A 433 -44.95 -17.97 -14.47
CA SER A 433 -44.33 -16.88 -13.71
C SER A 433 -42.96 -17.22 -13.14
N TYR A 434 -42.54 -18.50 -13.15
CA TYR A 434 -41.14 -18.84 -12.85
C TYR A 434 -40.15 -18.17 -13.82
N VAL A 435 -40.57 -17.70 -15.01
CA VAL A 435 -39.71 -16.88 -15.89
C VAL A 435 -39.41 -15.50 -15.29
N CYS A 436 -40.28 -14.96 -14.44
CA CYS A 436 -40.09 -13.66 -13.80
C CYS A 436 -38.90 -13.67 -12.82
N VAL A 437 -38.56 -14.84 -12.28
CA VAL A 437 -37.44 -15.09 -11.37
C VAL A 437 -36.10 -14.80 -12.07
N PRO A 438 -35.29 -13.81 -11.61
CA PRO A 438 -34.00 -13.45 -12.22
C PRO A 438 -33.07 -14.60 -12.63
N VAL A 439 -32.88 -15.60 -11.77
CA VAL A 439 -31.98 -16.72 -12.08
C VAL A 439 -32.50 -17.59 -13.24
N VAL A 440 -33.81 -17.64 -13.45
CA VAL A 440 -34.45 -18.40 -14.53
C VAL A 440 -34.30 -17.65 -15.86
N HIS A 441 -34.81 -16.42 -16.01
CA HIS A 441 -34.70 -15.74 -17.31
C HIS A 441 -33.25 -15.45 -17.73
N TRP A 442 -32.33 -15.18 -16.80
CA TRP A 442 -30.91 -15.08 -17.13
C TRP A 442 -30.26 -16.42 -17.47
N HIS A 443 -30.79 -17.56 -17.01
CA HIS A 443 -30.41 -18.87 -17.55
C HIS A 443 -30.95 -19.00 -18.99
N LEU A 444 -32.25 -18.83 -19.21
CA LEU A 444 -32.88 -19.02 -20.52
C LEU A 444 -32.20 -18.19 -21.62
N HIS A 445 -32.04 -16.88 -21.39
CA HIS A 445 -31.35 -15.94 -22.29
C HIS A 445 -29.89 -16.29 -22.63
N ARG A 446 -29.23 -17.11 -21.80
CA ARG A 446 -27.82 -17.49 -21.98
C ARG A 446 -27.61 -18.94 -22.43
N ARG A 447 -28.58 -19.83 -22.23
CA ARG A 447 -28.38 -21.30 -22.33
C ARG A 447 -29.58 -22.11 -22.82
N ARG A 448 -30.81 -21.58 -22.76
CA ARG A 448 -32.06 -22.30 -23.06
C ARG A 448 -33.04 -21.36 -23.76
N GLN A 449 -32.61 -20.79 -24.90
CA GLN A 449 -33.35 -19.77 -25.63
C GLN A 449 -34.63 -20.30 -26.31
N GLU A 450 -34.75 -21.62 -26.49
CA GLU A 450 -35.96 -22.27 -27.02
C GLU A 450 -37.16 -22.16 -26.06
N LEU A 451 -36.90 -21.94 -24.76
CA LEU A 451 -37.93 -21.70 -23.74
C LEU A 451 -38.34 -20.22 -23.61
N LEU A 452 -37.82 -19.31 -24.45
CA LEU A 452 -38.14 -17.87 -24.37
C LEU A 452 -39.32 -17.43 -25.24
N ASP A 453 -39.63 -18.14 -26.33
CA ASP A 453 -40.59 -17.67 -27.34
C ASP A 453 -41.95 -17.17 -26.77
N PRO A 454 -42.59 -17.85 -25.79
CA PRO A 454 -43.84 -17.39 -25.18
C PRO A 454 -43.75 -16.07 -24.41
N PHE A 455 -42.56 -15.62 -24.04
CA PHE A 455 -42.35 -14.53 -23.07
C PHE A 455 -41.77 -13.24 -23.68
N LEU A 456 -41.59 -13.19 -25.00
CA LEU A 456 -41.03 -12.02 -25.71
C LEU A 456 -42.08 -11.07 -26.29
N GLY A 457 -43.36 -11.46 -26.31
CA GLY A 457 -44.45 -10.67 -26.87
C GLY A 457 -44.93 -9.48 -26.00
N GLY A 458 -44.51 -9.43 -24.72
CA GLY A 458 -45.06 -8.47 -23.75
C GLY A 458 -46.45 -8.85 -23.22
N GLU A 459 -46.74 -10.15 -23.15
CA GLU A 459 -48.02 -10.65 -22.63
C GLU A 459 -48.14 -10.49 -21.10
N ARG A 460 -49.36 -10.63 -20.59
CA ARG A 460 -49.67 -10.54 -19.15
C ARG A 460 -49.44 -11.91 -18.50
N ILE A 461 -48.31 -12.08 -17.83
CA ILE A 461 -47.98 -13.32 -17.11
C ILE A 461 -48.71 -13.33 -15.76
N ARG A 462 -49.39 -14.44 -15.45
CA ARG A 462 -50.05 -14.68 -14.16
C ARG A 462 -49.55 -15.99 -13.55
N GLY A 463 -49.30 -15.99 -12.24
CA GLY A 463 -48.82 -17.14 -11.48
C GLY A 463 -48.23 -16.74 -10.14
N ARG A 464 -47.48 -17.63 -9.49
CA ARG A 464 -46.86 -17.43 -8.18
C ARG A 464 -46.02 -16.14 -8.06
N PHE A 465 -45.32 -15.75 -9.11
CA PHE A 465 -44.42 -14.57 -9.14
C PHE A 465 -44.95 -13.40 -10.01
N ALA A 466 -46.20 -13.44 -10.47
CA ALA A 466 -46.77 -12.38 -11.32
C ALA A 466 -48.30 -12.30 -11.20
N THR A 467 -48.84 -11.09 -11.00
CA THR A 467 -50.29 -10.90 -10.75
C THR A 467 -51.16 -11.01 -12.01
N GLY A 468 -50.61 -10.67 -13.19
CA GLY A 468 -51.34 -10.55 -14.45
C GLY A 468 -51.86 -9.13 -14.77
N ASP A 469 -51.65 -8.15 -13.89
CA ASP A 469 -52.17 -6.78 -14.09
C ASP A 469 -51.40 -6.00 -15.16
N THR A 470 -50.12 -6.30 -15.32
CA THR A 470 -49.20 -5.60 -16.22
C THR A 470 -48.59 -6.53 -17.27
N ALA A 471 -48.27 -5.95 -18.43
CA ALA A 471 -47.49 -6.59 -19.49
C ALA A 471 -46.05 -6.84 -18.99
N TRP A 472 -45.57 -8.08 -19.03
CA TRP A 472 -44.25 -8.41 -18.47
C TRP A 472 -43.13 -8.29 -19.51
N LEU A 473 -42.38 -7.18 -19.46
CA LEU A 473 -41.17 -7.00 -20.26
C LEU A 473 -39.96 -7.63 -19.54
N LEU A 474 -39.42 -8.72 -20.09
CA LEU A 474 -38.22 -9.36 -19.54
C LEU A 474 -37.00 -8.39 -19.57
N PRO A 475 -36.18 -8.32 -18.50
CA PRO A 475 -35.21 -7.25 -18.28
C PRO A 475 -33.89 -7.43 -19.06
N PHE A 476 -33.97 -7.88 -20.31
CA PHE A 476 -32.82 -8.12 -21.19
C PHE A 476 -32.33 -6.82 -21.84
N GLU A 477 -31.02 -6.58 -21.79
CA GLU A 477 -30.44 -5.32 -22.28
C GLU A 477 -29.39 -5.49 -23.38
N ARG A 478 -28.78 -6.67 -23.50
CA ARG A 478 -27.71 -7.02 -24.45
C ARG A 478 -27.69 -8.53 -24.67
N GLY A 479 -27.04 -8.97 -25.75
CA GLY A 479 -26.84 -10.41 -26.04
C GLY A 479 -27.85 -11.00 -27.01
N PHE A 480 -28.56 -10.13 -27.74
CA PHE A 480 -29.59 -10.47 -28.73
C PHE A 480 -29.04 -11.16 -29.99
N TYR A 481 -27.72 -11.14 -30.20
CA TYR A 481 -27.03 -11.98 -31.17
C TYR A 481 -27.24 -13.50 -30.99
N ARG A 482 -27.77 -13.94 -29.83
CA ARG A 482 -28.16 -15.34 -29.57
C ARG A 482 -29.61 -15.64 -29.94
N TRP A 483 -30.36 -14.64 -30.38
CA TRP A 483 -31.79 -14.75 -30.66
C TRP A 483 -32.04 -14.83 -32.16
N THR A 484 -33.14 -15.46 -32.53
CA THR A 484 -33.60 -15.44 -33.92
C THR A 484 -34.07 -14.02 -34.33
N PRO A 485 -34.16 -13.71 -35.64
CA PRO A 485 -34.77 -12.45 -36.10
C PRO A 485 -36.23 -12.31 -35.63
N LYS A 486 -37.00 -13.41 -35.55
CA LYS A 486 -38.36 -13.46 -35.01
C LYS A 486 -38.42 -13.01 -33.55
N GLN A 487 -37.52 -13.52 -32.71
CA GLN A 487 -37.40 -13.15 -31.29
C GLN A 487 -37.01 -11.66 -31.12
N ASN A 488 -36.04 -11.18 -31.90
CA ASN A 488 -35.67 -9.76 -31.95
C ASN A 488 -36.87 -8.86 -32.33
N GLN A 489 -37.61 -9.21 -33.38
CA GLN A 489 -38.77 -8.43 -33.86
C GLN A 489 -39.95 -8.46 -32.88
N ALA A 490 -40.20 -9.58 -32.19
CA ALA A 490 -41.22 -9.65 -31.13
C ALA A 490 -40.92 -8.66 -30.01
N PHE A 491 -39.69 -8.71 -29.47
CA PHE A 491 -39.27 -7.85 -28.36
C PHE A 491 -39.14 -6.37 -28.79
N ALA A 492 -38.72 -6.10 -30.03
CA ALA A 492 -38.71 -4.74 -30.60
C ALA A 492 -40.11 -4.11 -30.61
N ARG A 493 -41.16 -4.87 -30.98
CA ARG A 493 -42.55 -4.36 -30.95
C ARG A 493 -43.03 -4.06 -29.54
N ALA A 494 -42.72 -4.92 -28.57
CA ALA A 494 -43.02 -4.67 -27.16
C ALA A 494 -42.34 -3.39 -26.64
N LEU A 495 -41.05 -3.19 -26.94
CA LEU A 495 -40.32 -1.97 -26.56
C LEU A 495 -40.87 -0.70 -27.26
N ALA A 496 -41.22 -0.77 -28.55
CA ALA A 496 -41.78 0.37 -29.28
C ALA A 496 -43.13 0.82 -28.68
N SER A 497 -43.99 -0.12 -28.29
CA SER A 497 -45.25 0.17 -27.60
C SER A 497 -45.03 0.97 -26.31
N ILE A 498 -44.02 0.59 -25.52
CA ILE A 498 -43.68 1.25 -24.24
C ILE A 498 -42.99 2.62 -24.47
N ILE A 499 -42.25 2.81 -25.56
CA ILE A 499 -41.64 4.11 -25.91
C ILE A 499 -42.72 5.14 -26.31
N ASN A 500 -43.74 4.69 -27.05
CA ASN A 500 -44.79 5.56 -27.60
C ASN A 500 -45.93 5.85 -26.59
N ASP A 501 -46.07 5.05 -25.53
CA ASP A 501 -47.07 5.27 -24.49
C ASP A 501 -46.72 6.50 -23.62
N ARG A 502 -47.52 7.56 -23.76
CA ARG A 502 -47.39 8.82 -23.02
C ARG A 502 -47.64 8.69 -21.51
N GLY A 503 -48.27 7.60 -21.05
CA GLY A 503 -48.46 7.29 -19.63
C GLY A 503 -47.24 6.68 -18.95
N GLN A 504 -46.20 6.28 -19.70
CA GLN A 504 -45.03 5.61 -19.12
C GLN A 504 -44.09 6.53 -18.34
N SER A 505 -43.48 5.99 -17.29
CA SER A 505 -42.46 6.70 -16.53
C SER A 505 -41.24 7.02 -17.40
N THR A 506 -40.66 8.21 -17.21
CA THR A 506 -39.43 8.63 -17.92
C THR A 506 -38.29 7.61 -17.78
N PRO A 507 -38.00 7.03 -16.59
CA PRO A 507 -37.04 5.93 -16.46
C PRO A 507 -37.37 4.67 -17.28
N THR A 508 -38.65 4.30 -17.41
CA THR A 508 -39.08 3.15 -18.23
C THR A 508 -38.73 3.38 -19.70
N VAL A 509 -39.12 4.54 -20.26
CA VAL A 509 -38.83 4.93 -21.64
C VAL A 509 -37.31 5.04 -21.88
N TRP A 510 -36.57 5.65 -20.94
CA TRP A 510 -35.11 5.75 -20.97
C TRP A 510 -34.38 4.41 -21.01
N ARG A 511 -34.96 3.38 -20.37
CA ARG A 511 -34.47 2.01 -20.44
C ARG A 511 -34.80 1.40 -21.79
N CYS A 512 -36.06 1.48 -22.22
CA CYS A 512 -36.52 0.89 -23.48
C CYS A 512 -35.74 1.41 -24.69
N LEU A 513 -35.55 2.73 -24.82
CA LEU A 513 -34.70 3.35 -25.86
C LEU A 513 -33.28 2.75 -25.87
N ALA A 514 -32.67 2.63 -24.70
CA ALA A 514 -31.29 2.15 -24.55
C ALA A 514 -31.12 0.64 -24.75
N ILE A 515 -32.22 -0.13 -24.76
CA ILE A 515 -32.28 -1.53 -25.16
C ILE A 515 -32.52 -1.63 -26.68
N TYR A 516 -33.47 -0.83 -27.20
CA TYR A 516 -33.90 -0.82 -28.60
C TYR A 516 -32.74 -0.65 -29.58
N ALA A 517 -31.83 0.30 -29.29
CA ALA A 517 -30.64 0.55 -30.10
C ALA A 517 -29.60 -0.58 -30.10
N ASN A 518 -29.81 -1.67 -29.35
CA ASN A 518 -28.96 -2.86 -29.32
C ASN A 518 -29.62 -4.07 -30.03
N LEU A 519 -30.76 -3.89 -30.72
CA LEU A 519 -31.48 -4.97 -31.41
C LEU A 519 -31.07 -5.07 -32.88
N ASP A 520 -30.31 -6.13 -33.21
CA ASP A 520 -29.63 -6.35 -34.50
C ASP A 520 -30.57 -6.42 -35.71
N SER A 521 -31.88 -6.64 -35.49
CA SER A 521 -32.92 -6.82 -36.51
C SER A 521 -34.15 -5.93 -36.30
N ALA A 522 -34.02 -4.81 -35.58
CA ALA A 522 -35.07 -3.80 -35.42
C ALA A 522 -34.92 -2.66 -36.44
N ALA A 523 -36.04 -2.03 -36.81
CA ALA A 523 -36.10 -0.83 -37.65
C ALA A 523 -36.03 0.42 -36.75
N MET A 524 -35.29 1.47 -37.12
CA MET A 524 -34.86 2.52 -36.18
C MET A 524 -35.74 3.78 -36.18
N GLU A 525 -36.79 3.82 -36.98
CA GLU A 525 -37.72 4.94 -37.11
C GLU A 525 -38.39 5.31 -35.77
N PRO A 526 -38.82 4.37 -34.89
CA PRO A 526 -39.36 4.70 -33.57
C PRO A 526 -38.32 5.33 -32.62
N LEU A 527 -37.03 5.07 -32.82
CA LEU A 527 -35.97 5.74 -32.08
C LEU A 527 -35.66 7.12 -32.67
N MET A 528 -35.69 7.26 -33.99
CA MET A 528 -35.45 8.54 -34.69
C MET A 528 -36.52 9.60 -34.37
N ALA A 529 -37.79 9.21 -34.30
CA ALA A 529 -38.90 10.11 -33.96
C ALA A 529 -38.74 10.83 -32.60
N VAL A 530 -37.97 10.24 -31.67
CA VAL A 530 -37.75 10.80 -30.32
C VAL A 530 -36.87 12.06 -30.33
N ALA A 531 -36.20 12.40 -31.42
CA ALA A 531 -35.46 13.67 -31.51
C ALA A 531 -36.36 14.92 -31.40
N ASP A 532 -37.65 14.77 -31.69
CA ASP A 532 -38.66 15.84 -31.63
C ASP A 532 -39.77 15.52 -30.58
N ASP A 533 -39.46 14.64 -29.61
CA ASP A 533 -40.30 14.40 -28.44
C ASP A 533 -40.44 15.67 -27.58
N ASP A 534 -41.66 15.95 -27.12
CA ASP A 534 -42.01 17.16 -26.35
C ASP A 534 -41.50 17.14 -24.90
N ARG A 535 -41.00 15.99 -24.42
CA ARG A 535 -40.40 15.82 -23.09
C ARG A 535 -38.87 15.92 -23.23
N PRO A 536 -38.20 17.01 -22.79
CA PRO A 536 -36.76 17.19 -23.02
C PRO A 536 -35.89 16.06 -22.46
N ALA A 537 -36.31 15.44 -21.35
CA ALA A 537 -35.65 14.28 -20.79
C ALA A 537 -35.62 13.07 -21.76
N ILE A 538 -36.73 12.82 -22.47
CA ILE A 538 -36.85 11.71 -23.43
C ILE A 538 -36.06 12.02 -24.70
N GLN A 539 -36.22 13.24 -25.22
CA GLN A 539 -35.46 13.77 -26.35
C GLN A 539 -33.93 13.66 -26.15
N GLU A 540 -33.40 14.21 -25.04
CA GLU A 540 -31.97 14.14 -24.75
C GLU A 540 -31.46 12.70 -24.63
N ARG A 541 -32.28 11.79 -24.12
CA ARG A 541 -31.93 10.37 -24.02
C ARG A 541 -31.91 9.71 -25.41
N GLY A 542 -32.89 10.01 -26.26
CA GLY A 542 -32.93 9.56 -27.66
C GLY A 542 -31.65 9.95 -28.40
N LEU A 543 -31.30 11.25 -28.42
CA LEU A 543 -30.09 11.76 -29.07
C LEU A 543 -28.80 11.08 -28.58
N ARG A 544 -28.65 10.83 -27.26
CA ARG A 544 -27.50 10.10 -26.69
C ARG A 544 -27.48 8.60 -27.03
N VAL A 545 -28.61 8.02 -27.40
CA VAL A 545 -28.77 6.59 -27.73
C VAL A 545 -28.67 6.34 -29.23
N MET A 546 -29.10 7.27 -30.08
CA MET A 546 -28.90 7.27 -31.54
C MET A 546 -27.44 7.02 -31.95
N ALA A 547 -26.49 7.52 -31.15
CA ALA A 547 -25.05 7.27 -31.27
C ALA A 547 -24.63 5.77 -31.12
N ARG A 548 -25.57 4.85 -30.92
CA ARG A 548 -25.35 3.41 -30.79
C ARG A 548 -25.85 2.60 -31.98
N CYS A 549 -26.64 3.19 -32.87
CA CYS A 549 -27.16 2.49 -34.05
C CYS A 549 -26.01 2.25 -35.03
N ASP A 550 -25.49 1.02 -35.09
CA ASP A 550 -24.19 0.73 -35.72
C ASP A 550 -24.13 1.02 -37.22
N ARG A 551 -25.27 1.14 -37.91
CA ARG A 551 -25.38 1.51 -39.34
C ARG A 551 -25.46 3.03 -39.60
N GLY A 552 -25.32 3.88 -38.57
CA GLY A 552 -25.35 5.34 -38.72
C GLY A 552 -26.71 5.95 -39.10
N GLN A 553 -27.79 5.16 -39.06
CA GLN A 553 -29.15 5.54 -39.55
C GLN A 553 -29.66 6.87 -38.97
N CYS A 554 -29.33 7.16 -37.71
CA CYS A 554 -29.78 8.35 -37.00
C CYS A 554 -28.88 9.59 -37.20
N ALA A 555 -27.80 9.51 -37.99
CA ALA A 555 -26.85 10.61 -38.15
C ALA A 555 -27.46 11.90 -38.75
N PRO A 556 -28.37 11.87 -39.75
CA PRO A 556 -29.00 13.09 -40.26
C PRO A 556 -29.78 13.85 -39.18
N THR A 557 -30.51 13.13 -38.33
CA THR A 557 -31.27 13.68 -37.20
C THR A 557 -30.36 14.37 -36.18
N LEU A 558 -29.19 13.79 -35.90
CA LEU A 558 -28.19 14.40 -35.01
C LEU A 558 -27.60 15.70 -35.58
N ILE A 559 -27.50 15.83 -36.90
CA ILE A 559 -26.95 17.02 -37.56
C ILE A 559 -27.94 18.19 -37.53
N ALA A 560 -29.22 17.93 -37.79
CA ALA A 560 -30.28 18.95 -37.67
C ALA A 560 -30.29 19.61 -36.28
N CYS A 561 -30.06 18.82 -35.23
CA CYS A 561 -29.97 19.27 -33.84
C CYS A 561 -28.77 20.20 -33.51
N LEU A 562 -27.78 20.37 -34.41
CA LEU A 562 -26.59 21.20 -34.15
C LEU A 562 -26.85 22.71 -34.26
N SER A 563 -27.94 23.11 -34.91
CA SER A 563 -28.33 24.52 -35.08
C SER A 563 -28.97 25.13 -33.83
N ASP A 564 -29.59 24.31 -32.97
CA ASP A 564 -30.42 24.76 -31.84
C ASP A 564 -29.81 24.43 -30.46
N ALA A 565 -30.62 24.40 -29.39
CA ALA A 565 -30.17 24.09 -28.03
C ALA A 565 -29.66 22.64 -27.86
N ARG A 566 -30.18 21.69 -28.64
CA ARG A 566 -29.84 20.25 -28.65
C ARG A 566 -28.37 19.99 -29.02
N ALA A 567 -27.72 20.94 -29.68
CA ALA A 567 -26.33 20.90 -30.14
C ALA A 567 -25.33 20.43 -29.07
N ARG A 568 -25.56 20.81 -27.80
CA ARG A 568 -24.70 20.46 -26.64
C ARG A 568 -24.56 18.96 -26.40
N ILE A 569 -25.49 18.15 -26.92
CA ILE A 569 -25.53 16.69 -26.82
C ILE A 569 -25.34 16.05 -28.18
N ALA A 570 -25.99 16.60 -29.21
CA ALA A 570 -25.94 16.08 -30.56
C ALA A 570 -24.51 16.01 -31.12
N ILE A 571 -23.62 16.96 -30.78
CA ILE A 571 -22.22 16.95 -31.25
C ILE A 571 -21.42 15.74 -30.72
N TYR A 572 -21.59 15.38 -29.44
CA TYR A 572 -20.92 14.23 -28.84
C TYR A 572 -21.54 12.90 -29.30
N ALA A 573 -22.85 12.88 -29.57
CA ALA A 573 -23.52 11.74 -30.18
C ALA A 573 -23.02 11.52 -31.62
N LEU A 574 -22.93 12.59 -32.41
CA LEU A 574 -22.49 12.57 -33.80
C LEU A 574 -21.03 12.10 -33.92
N ARG A 575 -20.11 12.54 -33.03
CA ARG A 575 -18.73 12.03 -32.97
C ARG A 575 -18.66 10.50 -33.01
N LYS A 576 -19.53 9.80 -32.27
CA LYS A 576 -19.54 8.33 -32.27
C LYS A 576 -20.17 7.77 -33.55
N ALA A 577 -21.28 8.35 -34.04
CA ALA A 577 -21.90 7.91 -35.29
C ALA A 577 -20.94 8.02 -36.48
N LEU A 578 -20.21 9.14 -36.62
CA LEU A 578 -19.27 9.38 -37.71
C LEU A 578 -18.10 8.37 -37.74
N LYS A 579 -17.66 7.84 -36.58
CA LYS A 579 -16.61 6.80 -36.53
C LYS A 579 -17.05 5.44 -37.08
N ASN A 580 -18.34 5.23 -37.29
CA ASN A 580 -18.91 4.05 -37.95
C ASN A 580 -19.25 4.31 -39.44
N MET A 581 -18.87 5.47 -40.02
CA MET A 581 -19.23 5.89 -41.37
C MET A 581 -18.01 6.10 -42.28
N LEU A 582 -18.23 6.12 -43.60
CA LEU A 582 -17.17 6.40 -44.58
C LEU A 582 -16.65 7.84 -44.44
N PRO A 583 -15.32 8.09 -44.35
CA PRO A 583 -14.76 9.42 -44.09
C PRO A 583 -15.20 10.52 -45.06
N LYS A 584 -15.40 10.20 -46.36
CA LYS A 584 -15.90 11.18 -47.35
C LYS A 584 -17.29 11.71 -46.96
N ARG A 585 -18.21 10.81 -46.59
CA ARG A 585 -19.55 11.18 -46.15
C ARG A 585 -19.51 11.94 -44.82
N ALA A 586 -18.60 11.58 -43.92
CA ALA A 586 -18.40 12.34 -42.69
C ALA A 586 -17.91 13.78 -42.95
N LEU A 587 -17.06 14.01 -43.96
CA LEU A 587 -16.61 15.35 -44.35
C LEU A 587 -17.73 16.21 -44.94
N GLU A 588 -18.57 15.64 -45.81
CA GLU A 588 -19.76 16.32 -46.34
C GLU A 588 -20.65 16.83 -45.19
N LEU A 589 -21.01 15.91 -44.28
CA LEU A 589 -21.85 16.19 -43.12
C LEU A 589 -21.21 17.19 -42.13
N LEU A 590 -19.88 17.22 -41.99
CA LEU A 590 -19.19 18.20 -41.14
C LEU A 590 -19.11 19.61 -41.75
N ARG A 591 -19.17 19.74 -43.08
CA ARG A 591 -19.18 21.05 -43.76
C ARG A 591 -20.50 21.80 -43.59
N GLU A 592 -21.59 21.07 -43.36
CA GLU A 592 -22.94 21.61 -43.11
C GLU A 592 -23.11 22.13 -41.66
N VAL A 593 -22.15 21.89 -40.75
CA VAL A 593 -22.29 22.21 -39.31
C VAL A 593 -22.05 23.70 -39.01
N PRO A 594 -22.97 24.39 -38.30
CA PRO A 594 -22.82 25.81 -37.97
C PRO A 594 -21.76 26.06 -36.89
N MET A 595 -20.66 26.70 -37.27
CA MET A 595 -19.51 27.03 -36.40
C MET A 595 -19.78 28.14 -35.35
N ARG A 596 -21.01 28.66 -35.25
CA ARG A 596 -21.35 29.83 -34.39
C ARG A 596 -21.17 29.60 -32.88
N LYS A 597 -21.18 28.35 -32.42
CA LYS A 597 -21.05 28.01 -30.99
C LYS A 597 -19.65 27.48 -30.71
N VAL A 598 -18.90 28.13 -29.82
CA VAL A 598 -17.52 27.76 -29.44
C VAL A 598 -17.36 26.27 -29.10
N THR A 599 -18.30 25.66 -28.37
CA THR A 599 -18.28 24.22 -28.06
C THR A 599 -18.42 23.32 -29.30
N VAL A 600 -19.24 23.73 -30.28
CA VAL A 600 -19.39 23.02 -31.56
C VAL A 600 -18.13 23.21 -32.40
N ALA A 601 -17.64 24.45 -32.53
CA ALA A 601 -16.44 24.78 -33.30
C ALA A 601 -15.19 24.00 -32.85
N LYS A 602 -14.93 23.94 -31.53
CA LYS A 602 -13.84 23.12 -30.95
C LYS A 602 -13.92 21.65 -31.38
N GLU A 603 -15.12 21.09 -31.45
CA GLU A 603 -15.33 19.67 -31.69
C GLU A 603 -15.37 19.34 -33.20
N VAL A 604 -15.93 20.22 -34.03
CA VAL A 604 -15.85 20.12 -35.50
C VAL A 604 -14.40 20.19 -35.96
N LEU A 605 -13.58 21.10 -35.42
CA LEU A 605 -12.14 21.17 -35.74
C LEU A 605 -11.44 19.84 -35.47
N ARG A 606 -11.60 19.26 -34.27
CA ARG A 606 -11.02 17.96 -33.91
C ARG A 606 -11.50 16.84 -34.84
N LEU A 607 -12.79 16.81 -35.16
CA LEU A 607 -13.37 15.83 -36.07
C LEU A 607 -12.83 15.98 -37.51
N LEU A 608 -12.62 17.21 -38.00
CA LEU A 608 -12.02 17.46 -39.32
C LEU A 608 -10.57 16.95 -39.39
N GLY A 609 -9.77 17.13 -38.34
CA GLY A 609 -8.43 16.53 -38.24
C GLY A 609 -8.48 15.00 -38.25
N GLU A 610 -9.33 14.40 -37.41
CA GLU A 610 -9.51 12.95 -37.30
C GLU A 610 -9.95 12.26 -38.62
N LEU A 611 -10.45 13.00 -39.63
CA LEU A 611 -10.82 12.45 -40.95
C LEU A 611 -9.65 12.25 -41.91
N ARG A 612 -8.51 12.93 -41.74
CA ARG A 612 -7.31 12.77 -42.61
C ARG A 612 -7.57 12.89 -44.12
N LEU A 613 -8.53 13.74 -44.52
CA LEU A 613 -8.84 14.01 -45.93
C LEU A 613 -8.29 15.36 -46.37
N GLU A 614 -7.81 15.44 -47.62
CA GLU A 614 -7.38 16.69 -48.27
C GLU A 614 -8.43 17.82 -48.15
N GLY A 615 -9.71 17.48 -48.41
CA GLY A 615 -10.83 18.41 -48.30
C GLY A 615 -11.24 18.76 -46.86
N ALA A 616 -10.69 18.07 -45.85
CA ALA A 616 -10.80 18.43 -44.44
C ALA A 616 -9.63 19.34 -44.03
N TYR A 617 -8.40 19.03 -44.46
CA TYR A 617 -7.22 19.84 -44.19
C TYR A 617 -7.35 21.27 -44.71
N ARG A 618 -7.77 21.46 -45.97
CA ARG A 618 -8.04 22.80 -46.53
C ARG A 618 -9.04 23.58 -45.69
N ARG A 619 -10.06 22.91 -45.14
CA ARG A 619 -11.05 23.53 -44.25
C ARG A 619 -10.47 23.93 -42.89
N LEU A 620 -9.43 23.25 -42.39
CA LEU A 620 -8.69 23.70 -41.21
C LEU A 620 -7.87 24.97 -41.51
N LEU A 621 -7.23 25.06 -42.68
CA LEU A 621 -6.48 26.25 -43.09
C LEU A 621 -7.39 27.47 -43.33
N GLU A 622 -8.54 27.28 -43.99
CA GLU A 622 -9.59 28.30 -44.15
C GLU A 622 -10.08 28.87 -42.79
N LEU A 623 -10.05 28.04 -41.74
CA LEU A 623 -10.45 28.44 -40.39
C LEU A 623 -9.29 29.06 -39.59
N GLU A 624 -8.03 28.70 -39.86
CA GLU A 624 -6.85 29.31 -39.21
C GLU A 624 -6.63 30.76 -39.64
N ALA A 625 -6.92 31.08 -40.90
CA ALA A 625 -6.82 32.44 -41.45
C ALA A 625 -7.92 33.40 -40.92
N GLY A 626 -8.93 32.89 -40.20
CA GLY A 626 -10.00 33.69 -39.60
C GLY A 626 -9.74 34.03 -38.13
N ASP A 627 -10.51 34.99 -37.59
CA ASP A 627 -10.43 35.28 -36.15
C ASP A 627 -11.05 34.13 -35.33
N LEU A 628 -10.19 33.39 -34.63
CA LEU A 628 -10.55 32.31 -33.72
C LEU A 628 -10.23 32.68 -32.26
N HIS A 629 -11.28 32.65 -31.44
CA HIS A 629 -11.21 32.67 -29.97
C HIS A 629 -10.14 31.71 -29.43
N ARG A 630 -9.40 32.13 -28.39
CA ARG A 630 -8.25 31.43 -27.78
C ARG A 630 -8.40 29.91 -27.71
N ASP A 631 -9.42 29.40 -27.03
CA ASP A 631 -9.64 27.94 -26.92
C ASP A 631 -9.97 27.22 -28.25
N VAL A 632 -10.56 27.92 -29.21
CA VAL A 632 -10.86 27.38 -30.55
C VAL A 632 -9.55 27.28 -31.34
N ARG A 633 -8.64 28.23 -31.16
CA ARG A 633 -7.25 28.17 -31.65
C ARG A 633 -6.49 27.00 -31.03
N ILE A 634 -6.61 26.74 -29.72
CA ILE A 634 -6.04 25.53 -29.08
C ILE A 634 -6.65 24.25 -29.67
N ALA A 635 -7.95 24.22 -29.95
CA ALA A 635 -8.60 23.08 -30.60
C ALA A 635 -8.17 22.89 -32.07
N LEU A 636 -7.84 23.97 -32.78
CA LEU A 636 -7.24 23.95 -34.11
C LEU A 636 -5.81 23.41 -34.09
N LEU A 637 -4.95 23.90 -33.19
CA LEU A 637 -3.59 23.37 -32.99
C LEU A 637 -3.62 21.85 -32.74
N ARG A 638 -4.63 21.38 -32.00
CA ARG A 638 -4.89 19.95 -31.79
C ARG A 638 -5.43 19.21 -33.02
N ALA A 639 -6.26 19.84 -33.85
CA ALA A 639 -6.76 19.24 -35.09
C ALA A 639 -5.63 19.00 -36.12
N LEU A 640 -4.60 19.85 -36.10
CA LEU A 640 -3.44 19.75 -36.99
C LEU A 640 -2.48 18.60 -36.64
N TRP A 641 -2.67 17.91 -35.50
CA TRP A 641 -1.88 16.73 -35.11
C TRP A 641 -2.04 15.53 -36.06
N ASP A 642 -3.15 15.47 -36.82
CA ASP A 642 -3.39 14.48 -37.86
C ASP A 642 -2.84 14.89 -39.25
N HIS A 643 -2.16 16.06 -39.33
CA HIS A 643 -1.72 16.71 -40.58
C HIS A 643 -0.26 17.22 -40.53
N LEU A 644 0.61 16.44 -39.89
CA LEU A 644 2.02 16.78 -39.61
C LEU A 644 2.98 16.55 -40.79
N GLU A 645 2.45 16.06 -41.92
CA GLU A 645 3.14 15.91 -43.21
C GLU A 645 3.13 17.18 -44.08
N ARG A 646 2.36 18.20 -43.69
CA ARG A 646 2.13 19.44 -44.46
C ARG A 646 3.04 20.57 -44.00
N GLU A 647 3.55 21.37 -44.94
CA GLU A 647 4.44 22.52 -44.67
C GLU A 647 3.72 23.59 -43.84
N GLU A 648 2.48 23.87 -44.22
CA GLU A 648 1.63 24.95 -43.70
C GLU A 648 1.30 24.73 -42.22
N THR A 649 1.11 23.46 -41.80
CA THR A 649 0.96 23.06 -40.40
C THR A 649 2.13 23.54 -39.54
N TRP A 650 3.36 23.43 -40.03
CA TRP A 650 4.55 23.84 -39.27
C TRP A 650 4.69 25.35 -39.18
N ALA A 651 4.26 26.10 -40.20
CA ALA A 651 4.22 27.57 -40.15
C ALA A 651 3.20 28.08 -39.11
N ILE A 652 2.09 27.36 -38.88
CA ILE A 652 1.11 27.67 -37.82
C ILE A 652 1.74 27.43 -36.43
N PHE A 653 2.44 26.32 -36.25
CA PHE A 653 3.13 25.99 -35.00
C PHE A 653 4.29 26.95 -34.67
N ASP A 654 5.06 27.39 -35.67
CA ASP A 654 6.13 28.37 -35.52
C ASP A 654 5.58 29.74 -35.05
N ARG A 655 4.46 30.20 -35.62
CA ARG A 655 3.73 31.39 -35.12
C ARG A 655 3.25 31.21 -33.68
N ALA A 656 2.78 30.01 -33.32
CA ALA A 656 2.28 29.73 -31.97
C ALA A 656 3.36 29.70 -30.88
N VAL A 657 4.63 29.41 -31.22
CA VAL A 657 5.77 29.47 -30.28
C VAL A 657 6.33 30.88 -30.14
N ARG A 658 6.39 31.64 -31.25
CA ARG A 658 6.95 33.01 -31.27
C ARG A 658 5.97 34.10 -30.83
N GLY A 659 4.68 33.81 -30.72
CA GLY A 659 3.68 34.76 -30.24
C GLY A 659 3.75 35.03 -28.73
N ASP A 660 3.13 36.12 -28.28
CA ASP A 660 3.19 36.59 -26.88
C ASP A 660 2.55 35.60 -25.89
N ASP A 661 1.52 34.87 -26.31
CA ASP A 661 0.81 33.90 -25.47
C ASP A 661 1.65 32.62 -25.24
N TRP A 662 2.45 32.60 -24.17
CA TRP A 662 3.21 31.41 -23.75
C TRP A 662 2.34 30.16 -23.51
N VAL A 663 1.03 30.33 -23.28
CA VAL A 663 0.10 29.20 -23.16
C VAL A 663 -0.20 28.56 -24.52
N MET A 664 0.01 29.25 -25.65
CA MET A 664 0.05 28.60 -26.98
C MET A 664 1.36 27.83 -27.15
N ALA A 665 2.49 28.44 -26.80
CA ALA A 665 3.82 27.84 -26.88
C ALA A 665 3.92 26.52 -26.07
N SER A 666 3.35 26.46 -24.88
CA SER A 666 3.33 25.24 -24.04
C SER A 666 2.41 24.12 -24.57
N ARG A 667 1.50 24.39 -25.54
CA ARG A 667 0.67 23.34 -26.18
C ARG A 667 1.39 22.54 -27.25
N LEU A 668 2.55 22.99 -27.74
CA LEU A 668 3.34 22.20 -28.69
C LEU A 668 3.88 20.92 -28.03
N ALA A 669 4.09 20.94 -26.71
CA ALA A 669 4.43 19.75 -25.92
C ALA A 669 3.28 18.75 -25.74
N ASP A 670 2.04 19.10 -26.14
CA ASP A 670 0.90 18.18 -26.13
C ASP A 670 0.80 17.36 -27.43
N ILE A 671 1.64 17.64 -28.46
CA ILE A 671 1.62 16.95 -29.76
C ILE A 671 1.99 15.45 -29.59
N PRO A 672 1.14 14.50 -30.05
CA PRO A 672 1.45 13.07 -30.04
C PRO A 672 2.63 12.72 -30.94
N ALA A 673 3.81 12.59 -30.33
CA ALA A 673 5.06 12.39 -31.06
C ALA A 673 5.37 10.91 -31.39
N ASP A 674 4.49 9.96 -31.00
CA ASP A 674 4.70 8.51 -31.17
C ASP A 674 4.75 8.06 -32.65
N ARG A 675 4.32 8.90 -33.60
CA ARG A 675 4.15 8.57 -35.02
C ARG A 675 4.83 9.54 -36.00
N LEU A 676 5.74 10.39 -35.52
CA LEU A 676 6.37 11.41 -36.36
C LEU A 676 7.33 10.83 -37.40
N THR A 677 7.38 11.46 -38.57
CA THR A 677 8.48 11.30 -39.53
C THR A 677 9.74 11.96 -38.98
N ALA A 678 10.94 11.56 -39.44
CA ALA A 678 12.19 12.20 -39.03
C ALA A 678 12.30 13.70 -39.42
N THR A 679 11.46 14.20 -40.34
CA THR A 679 11.38 15.63 -40.66
C THR A 679 10.40 16.36 -39.75
N SER A 680 9.23 15.77 -39.48
CA SER A 680 8.25 16.26 -38.50
C SER A 680 8.86 16.33 -37.09
N ASP A 681 9.64 15.32 -36.70
CA ASP A 681 10.29 15.22 -35.38
C ASP A 681 11.39 16.27 -35.19
N ARG A 682 12.20 16.53 -36.23
CA ARG A 682 13.17 17.66 -36.24
C ARG A 682 12.48 19.00 -36.03
N ARG A 683 11.37 19.26 -36.75
CA ARG A 683 10.63 20.51 -36.62
C ARG A 683 10.03 20.68 -35.23
N LEU A 684 9.45 19.63 -34.65
CA LEU A 684 8.94 19.69 -33.27
C LEU A 684 10.06 19.88 -32.24
N SER A 685 11.19 19.17 -32.37
CA SER A 685 12.33 19.31 -31.45
C SER A 685 13.03 20.68 -31.56
N ALA A 686 12.97 21.33 -32.72
CA ALA A 686 13.42 22.72 -32.87
C ALA A 686 12.46 23.70 -32.18
N LEU A 687 11.15 23.53 -32.38
CA LEU A 687 10.11 24.36 -31.73
C LEU A 687 10.13 24.23 -30.20
N LEU A 688 10.28 23.01 -29.67
CA LEU A 688 10.41 22.78 -28.22
C LEU A 688 11.72 23.37 -27.67
N GLY A 689 12.79 23.39 -28.46
CA GLY A 689 14.01 24.14 -28.12
C GLY A 689 13.73 25.63 -27.96
N ALA A 690 13.04 26.24 -28.94
CA ALA A 690 12.66 27.66 -28.88
C ALA A 690 11.71 28.02 -27.71
N VAL A 691 10.93 27.07 -27.20
CA VAL A 691 10.15 27.27 -25.95
C VAL A 691 11.08 27.35 -24.72
N LEU A 692 12.22 26.65 -24.71
CA LEU A 692 13.22 26.75 -23.63
C LEU A 692 14.12 27.99 -23.71
N ASP A 693 14.09 28.74 -24.82
CA ASP A 693 14.78 30.03 -24.94
C ASP A 693 13.88 31.23 -24.61
N ARG A 694 12.61 30.99 -24.25
CA ARG A 694 11.67 32.02 -23.80
C ARG A 694 12.04 32.64 -22.45
N PRO A 695 11.72 33.93 -22.20
CA PRO A 695 12.03 34.60 -20.96
C PRO A 695 11.25 34.06 -19.75
N GLU A 696 10.02 33.58 -19.93
CA GLU A 696 9.16 33.13 -18.82
C GLU A 696 9.65 31.79 -18.21
N PRO A 697 10.11 31.76 -16.94
CA PRO A 697 10.57 30.52 -16.31
C PRO A 697 9.47 29.46 -16.21
N GLU A 698 8.20 29.86 -16.08
CA GLU A 698 7.06 28.95 -16.01
C GLU A 698 6.92 28.10 -17.28
N ALA A 699 7.11 28.72 -18.46
CA ALA A 699 7.03 28.04 -19.75
C ALA A 699 8.21 27.07 -19.94
N ARG A 700 9.39 27.41 -19.42
CA ARG A 700 10.57 26.54 -19.46
C ARG A 700 10.44 25.37 -18.49
N ILE A 701 10.08 25.63 -17.24
CA ILE A 701 10.00 24.62 -16.17
C ILE A 701 8.88 23.61 -16.46
N ASP A 702 7.70 24.04 -16.91
CA ASP A 702 6.61 23.13 -17.35
C ASP A 702 7.07 22.20 -18.49
N LEU A 703 7.80 22.73 -19.47
CA LEU A 703 8.35 21.91 -20.56
C LEU A 703 9.45 20.94 -20.08
N LEU A 704 10.39 21.39 -19.25
CA LEU A 704 11.45 20.53 -18.69
C LEU A 704 10.87 19.42 -17.81
N GLN A 705 9.86 19.71 -16.99
CA GLN A 705 9.18 18.71 -16.18
C GLN A 705 8.45 17.68 -17.06
N ARG A 706 7.79 18.12 -18.15
CA ARG A 706 7.09 17.22 -19.09
C ARG A 706 8.02 16.48 -20.06
N ALA A 707 9.29 16.87 -20.19
CA ALA A 707 10.26 16.35 -21.15
C ALA A 707 10.42 14.81 -21.14
N HIS A 708 10.26 14.17 -19.98
CA HIS A 708 10.35 12.71 -19.82
C HIS A 708 9.19 11.95 -20.50
N GLY A 709 8.05 12.61 -20.75
CA GLY A 709 6.87 12.03 -21.37
C GLY A 709 6.73 12.33 -22.87
N LEU A 710 7.59 13.19 -23.42
CA LEU A 710 7.52 13.59 -24.82
C LEU A 710 8.08 12.50 -25.73
N ALA A 711 7.24 11.92 -26.59
CA ALA A 711 7.61 10.81 -27.48
C ALA A 711 8.48 11.22 -28.70
N ILE A 712 8.98 12.47 -28.75
CA ILE A 712 9.93 12.94 -29.78
C ILE A 712 11.25 12.17 -29.73
N ARG A 713 11.88 11.99 -30.89
CA ARG A 713 13.18 11.31 -31.05
C ARG A 713 14.36 12.27 -30.95
N ASP A 714 14.16 13.53 -31.32
CA ASP A 714 15.14 14.62 -31.36
C ASP A 714 16.45 14.25 -32.12
N PRO A 715 16.39 13.92 -33.42
CA PRO A 715 17.53 13.42 -34.19
C PRO A 715 18.58 14.48 -34.52
N GLN A 716 18.37 15.75 -34.15
CA GLN A 716 19.38 16.82 -34.22
C GLN A 716 19.85 17.29 -32.82
N ARG A 717 19.31 16.69 -31.75
CA ARG A 717 19.59 17.06 -30.35
C ARG A 717 19.33 18.52 -30.03
N SER A 718 18.40 19.17 -30.76
CA SER A 718 18.11 20.59 -30.58
C SER A 718 17.37 20.84 -29.26
N PHE A 719 16.41 19.98 -28.93
CA PHE A 719 15.70 20.07 -27.65
C PHE A 719 16.60 19.63 -26.50
N LEU A 720 17.38 18.55 -26.66
CA LEU A 720 18.33 18.07 -25.65
C LEU A 720 19.41 19.12 -25.31
N ARG A 721 19.95 19.81 -26.32
CA ARG A 721 20.90 20.94 -26.13
C ARG A 721 20.23 22.13 -25.44
N ALA A 722 18.99 22.47 -25.80
CA ALA A 722 18.24 23.53 -25.14
C ALA A 722 17.97 23.20 -23.65
N CYS A 723 17.62 21.94 -23.32
CA CYS A 723 17.56 21.45 -21.94
C CYS A 723 18.90 21.62 -21.21
N ALA A 724 20.02 21.26 -21.85
CA ALA A 724 21.34 21.38 -21.24
C ALA A 724 21.75 22.83 -20.97
N GLY A 725 21.36 23.78 -21.83
CA GLY A 725 21.59 25.21 -21.63
C GLY A 725 21.00 25.75 -20.32
N ARG A 726 19.99 25.08 -19.77
CA ARG A 726 19.30 25.42 -18.51
C ARG A 726 19.99 24.89 -17.24
N LEU A 727 21.07 24.11 -17.35
CA LEU A 727 21.92 23.73 -16.21
C LEU A 727 22.64 24.94 -15.56
N ARG A 728 22.63 26.09 -16.22
CA ARG A 728 23.16 27.39 -15.74
C ARG A 728 22.05 28.34 -15.26
N SER A 729 20.86 27.83 -14.98
CA SER A 729 19.75 28.67 -14.49
C SER A 729 19.99 29.10 -13.04
N PRO A 730 19.70 30.35 -12.64
CA PRO A 730 19.72 30.78 -11.24
C PRO A 730 18.62 30.13 -10.37
N TYR A 731 17.76 29.29 -10.94
CA TYR A 731 16.66 28.60 -10.26
C TYR A 731 16.98 27.11 -10.07
N ASP A 732 17.14 26.66 -8.82
CA ASP A 732 17.49 25.27 -8.45
C ASP A 732 16.52 24.23 -9.06
N ASP A 733 15.23 24.57 -9.19
CA ASP A 733 14.19 23.70 -9.72
C ASP A 733 14.24 23.61 -11.26
N GLU A 734 14.62 24.69 -11.95
CA GLU A 734 14.94 24.64 -13.38
C GLU A 734 16.18 23.77 -13.63
N VAL A 735 17.25 23.88 -12.82
CA VAL A 735 18.45 23.03 -12.92
C VAL A 735 18.13 21.56 -12.63
N GLN A 736 17.28 21.29 -11.62
CA GLN A 736 16.82 19.93 -11.32
C GLN A 736 15.96 19.36 -12.45
N ALA A 737 15.04 20.16 -13.02
CA ALA A 737 14.19 19.74 -14.14
C ALA A 737 15.01 19.52 -15.41
N ALA A 738 15.98 20.39 -15.71
CA ALA A 738 16.93 20.25 -16.80
C ALA A 738 17.74 18.95 -16.69
N THR A 739 18.31 18.67 -15.52
CA THR A 739 19.05 17.42 -15.29
C THR A 739 18.17 16.18 -15.51
N ARG A 740 16.93 16.20 -14.99
CA ARG A 740 15.97 15.10 -15.23
C ARG A 740 15.61 14.96 -16.71
N ALA A 741 15.40 16.06 -17.42
CA ALA A 741 15.13 16.05 -18.86
C ALA A 741 16.30 15.42 -19.64
N LEU A 742 17.55 15.76 -19.33
CA LEU A 742 18.73 15.13 -19.93
C LEU A 742 18.79 13.62 -19.65
N MET A 743 18.64 13.23 -18.38
CA MET A 743 18.68 11.82 -17.96
C MET A 743 17.57 10.98 -18.60
N HIS A 744 16.36 11.53 -18.78
CA HIS A 744 15.26 10.79 -19.41
C HIS A 744 15.37 10.71 -20.94
N ARG A 745 16.06 11.64 -21.61
CA ARG A 745 15.99 11.83 -23.07
C ARG A 745 17.26 11.55 -23.85
N GLY A 746 18.43 11.65 -23.22
CA GLY A 746 19.70 11.42 -23.89
C GLY A 746 19.95 9.95 -24.25
N THR A 747 20.96 9.75 -25.09
CA THR A 747 21.54 8.46 -25.45
C THR A 747 23.04 8.44 -25.09
N GLU A 748 23.68 7.28 -25.20
CA GLU A 748 25.11 7.11 -24.87
C GLU A 748 26.02 8.07 -25.68
N ASP A 749 25.66 8.37 -26.92
CA ASP A 749 26.38 9.36 -27.75
C ASP A 749 26.24 10.79 -27.21
N ASP A 750 25.06 11.16 -26.70
CA ASP A 750 24.80 12.49 -26.15
C ASP A 750 25.52 12.73 -24.83
N MET A 751 25.68 11.67 -24.04
CA MET A 751 26.43 11.72 -22.78
C MET A 751 27.93 11.96 -23.00
N ARG A 752 28.45 11.85 -24.24
CA ARG A 752 29.80 12.32 -24.59
C ARG A 752 29.90 13.85 -24.73
N ILE A 753 28.77 14.55 -24.87
CA ILE A 753 28.68 16.02 -24.93
C ILE A 753 28.39 16.61 -23.54
N LEU A 754 27.76 15.84 -22.64
CA LEU A 754 27.50 16.22 -21.25
C LEU A 754 28.73 16.83 -20.50
N PRO A 755 29.98 16.40 -20.73
CA PRO A 755 31.15 17.01 -20.08
C PRO A 755 31.33 18.51 -20.36
N GLU A 756 31.06 18.96 -21.59
CA GLU A 756 31.15 20.37 -21.97
C GLU A 756 30.09 21.22 -21.25
N LEU A 757 28.91 20.63 -21.07
CA LEU A 757 27.75 21.25 -20.45
C LEU A 757 27.91 21.32 -18.92
N LEU A 758 28.52 20.30 -18.30
CA LEU A 758 28.84 20.27 -16.87
C LEU A 758 30.06 21.12 -16.49
N ARG A 759 31.05 21.31 -17.39
CA ARG A 759 32.18 22.22 -17.10
C ARG A 759 31.74 23.63 -16.74
N HIS A 760 30.76 24.17 -17.47
CA HIS A 760 30.18 25.48 -17.16
C HIS A 760 29.42 25.53 -15.82
N ALA A 761 29.07 24.39 -15.22
CA ALA A 761 28.50 24.32 -13.87
C ALA A 761 29.58 24.22 -12.77
N LEU A 762 30.86 24.02 -13.10
CA LEU A 762 31.95 24.06 -12.11
C LEU A 762 32.16 25.46 -11.52
N GLU A 763 31.74 26.50 -12.23
CA GLU A 763 31.80 27.90 -11.78
C GLU A 763 30.78 28.20 -10.67
N ASP A 764 29.69 27.43 -10.56
CA ASP A 764 28.72 27.49 -9.46
C ASP A 764 28.61 26.16 -8.71
N PRO A 765 29.29 26.01 -7.55
CA PRO A 765 29.17 24.84 -6.69
C PRO A 765 27.75 24.47 -6.27
N ARG A 766 26.79 25.40 -6.24
CA ARG A 766 25.38 25.12 -5.92
C ARG A 766 24.72 24.39 -7.09
N CYS A 767 24.77 24.96 -8.30
CA CYS A 767 24.26 24.31 -9.50
C CYS A 767 24.92 22.93 -9.72
N LEU A 768 26.23 22.81 -9.49
CA LEU A 768 26.94 21.53 -9.56
C LEU A 768 26.36 20.49 -8.60
N HIS A 769 26.13 20.84 -7.33
CA HIS A 769 25.55 19.93 -6.34
C HIS A 769 24.10 19.58 -6.66
N VAL A 770 23.29 20.53 -7.13
CA VAL A 770 21.88 20.28 -7.52
C VAL A 770 21.82 19.34 -8.73
N ALA A 771 22.64 19.58 -9.76
CA ALA A 771 22.72 18.72 -10.94
C ALA A 771 23.22 17.31 -10.59
N VAL A 772 24.34 17.18 -9.87
CA VAL A 772 24.87 15.86 -9.47
C VAL A 772 23.91 15.12 -8.53
N ALA A 773 23.18 15.81 -7.65
CA ALA A 773 22.13 15.19 -6.83
C ALA A 773 20.91 14.75 -7.65
N ALA A 774 20.49 15.53 -8.65
CA ALA A 774 19.38 15.19 -9.54
C ALA A 774 19.72 14.02 -10.49
N LEU A 775 20.98 13.92 -10.94
CA LEU A 775 21.51 12.78 -11.70
C LEU A 775 21.54 11.51 -10.83
N LEU A 776 22.11 11.60 -9.63
CA LEU A 776 22.24 10.47 -8.70
C LEU A 776 20.94 10.09 -7.97
N ALA A 777 19.81 10.69 -8.34
CA ALA A 777 18.47 10.25 -7.94
C ALA A 777 17.91 9.13 -8.84
N PHE A 778 18.54 8.86 -9.99
CA PHE A 778 18.18 7.75 -10.88
C PHE A 778 18.89 6.44 -10.46
N PRO A 779 18.28 5.26 -10.71
CA PRO A 779 18.95 3.97 -10.55
C PRO A 779 19.95 3.76 -11.70
N ILE A 780 21.13 4.38 -11.59
CA ILE A 780 22.11 4.54 -12.67
C ILE A 780 22.46 3.24 -13.39
N LYS A 781 22.53 2.11 -12.69
CA LYS A 781 22.94 0.81 -13.25
C LYS A 781 21.92 0.17 -14.18
N ASP A 782 20.67 0.63 -14.17
CA ASP A 782 19.57 0.07 -14.98
C ASP A 782 19.72 0.37 -16.48
N ARG A 783 20.55 1.37 -16.87
CA ARG A 783 20.72 1.79 -18.27
C ARG A 783 22.14 2.25 -18.59
N ALA A 784 22.70 1.76 -19.69
CA ALA A 784 24.01 2.19 -20.20
C ALA A 784 24.11 3.71 -20.44
N VAL A 785 23.03 4.36 -20.87
CA VAL A 785 22.92 5.83 -20.95
C VAL A 785 23.21 6.50 -19.60
N TRP A 786 22.64 5.99 -18.51
CA TRP A 786 22.77 6.58 -17.18
C TRP A 786 24.15 6.30 -16.58
N ILE A 787 24.70 5.11 -16.83
CA ILE A 787 26.11 4.78 -16.56
C ILE A 787 27.00 5.81 -17.27
N GLY A 788 26.83 6.00 -18.58
CA GLY A 788 27.58 6.98 -19.37
C GLY A 788 27.41 8.43 -18.88
N ALA A 789 26.23 8.84 -18.44
CA ALA A 789 25.98 10.15 -17.84
C ALA A 789 26.77 10.34 -16.53
N ALA A 790 26.82 9.31 -15.68
CA ALA A 790 27.57 9.32 -14.44
C ALA A 790 29.09 9.24 -14.69
N GLU A 791 29.57 8.49 -15.68
CA GLU A 791 30.98 8.49 -16.07
C GLU A 791 31.42 9.82 -16.70
N ALA A 792 30.57 10.44 -17.52
CA ALA A 792 30.80 11.78 -18.06
C ALA A 792 30.89 12.84 -16.96
N ALA A 793 30.00 12.79 -15.97
CA ALA A 793 30.10 13.64 -14.77
C ALA A 793 31.39 13.36 -13.99
N ALA A 794 31.75 12.09 -13.77
CA ALA A 794 32.99 11.72 -13.09
C ALA A 794 34.26 12.16 -13.84
N ALA A 795 34.21 12.28 -15.17
CA ALA A 795 35.31 12.79 -15.99
C ALA A 795 35.50 14.31 -15.81
N VAL A 796 34.42 15.11 -15.80
CA VAL A 796 34.50 16.55 -15.49
C VAL A 796 34.96 16.78 -14.05
N LEU A 797 34.43 16.02 -13.11
CA LEU A 797 34.83 16.08 -11.69
C LEU A 797 36.25 15.54 -11.46
N ALA A 798 36.98 15.09 -12.50
CA ALA A 798 38.40 14.76 -12.47
C ALA A 798 39.30 15.96 -12.80
N GLU A 799 38.77 17.02 -13.42
CA GLU A 799 39.52 18.22 -13.81
C GLU A 799 39.96 19.05 -12.58
N ASP A 800 39.31 18.87 -11.42
CA ASP A 800 39.61 19.54 -10.16
C ASP A 800 39.54 18.57 -8.95
N PRO A 801 40.65 18.32 -8.22
CA PRO A 801 40.69 17.43 -7.06
C PRO A 801 39.69 17.75 -5.94
N ARG A 802 39.21 19.00 -5.82
CA ARG A 802 38.21 19.39 -4.81
C ARG A 802 36.90 18.60 -4.94
N TRP A 803 36.59 18.10 -6.14
CA TRP A 803 35.36 17.36 -6.40
C TRP A 803 35.47 15.84 -6.26
N ILE A 804 36.58 15.32 -5.71
CA ILE A 804 36.83 13.88 -5.59
C ILE A 804 35.68 13.11 -4.90
N GLY A 805 35.04 13.68 -3.87
CA GLY A 805 33.87 13.06 -3.22
C GLY A 805 32.66 12.91 -4.16
N LEU A 806 32.36 13.93 -4.98
CA LEU A 806 31.30 13.86 -6.00
C LEU A 806 31.68 12.93 -7.16
N ARG A 807 32.94 12.97 -7.61
CA ARG A 807 33.49 12.07 -8.63
C ARG A 807 33.32 10.61 -8.23
N ILE A 808 33.72 10.26 -7.01
CA ILE A 808 33.61 8.90 -6.48
C ILE A 808 32.14 8.47 -6.38
N ARG A 809 31.20 9.35 -5.99
CA ARG A 809 29.74 9.05 -6.04
C ARG A 809 29.26 8.73 -7.46
N CYS A 810 29.76 9.44 -8.45
CA CYS A 810 29.39 9.20 -9.86
C CYS A 810 29.97 7.86 -10.37
N VAL A 811 31.25 7.58 -10.14
CA VAL A 811 31.85 6.28 -10.50
C VAL A 811 31.20 5.11 -9.74
N ALA A 812 30.88 5.29 -8.45
CA ALA A 812 30.18 4.33 -7.59
C ALA A 812 28.81 3.93 -8.13
N ALA A 813 28.08 4.89 -8.68
CA ALA A 813 26.77 4.67 -9.29
C ALA A 813 26.90 4.01 -10.68
N ALA A 814 27.90 4.41 -11.46
CA ALA A 814 28.15 3.87 -12.80
C ALA A 814 28.66 2.42 -12.81
N ARG A 815 29.68 2.10 -11.99
CA ARG A 815 30.49 0.88 -12.16
C ARG A 815 30.00 -0.30 -11.31
N SER A 816 30.28 -1.51 -11.80
CA SER A 816 30.17 -2.77 -11.05
C SER A 816 31.33 -2.90 -10.05
N GLY A 817 31.20 -3.76 -9.03
CA GLY A 817 32.24 -3.98 -8.01
C GLY A 817 33.65 -4.22 -8.58
N PRO A 818 33.86 -5.12 -9.56
CA PRO A 818 35.16 -5.33 -10.19
C PRO A 818 35.78 -4.06 -10.81
N ALA A 819 34.95 -3.25 -11.49
CA ALA A 819 35.39 -2.07 -12.25
C ALA A 819 35.55 -0.83 -11.36
N LEU A 820 34.74 -0.71 -10.30
CA LEU A 820 34.91 0.28 -9.24
C LEU A 820 36.20 0.01 -8.46
N GLY A 821 36.45 -1.25 -8.09
CA GLY A 821 37.71 -1.66 -7.45
C GLY A 821 38.93 -1.37 -8.33
N ALA A 822 38.87 -1.66 -9.63
CA ALA A 822 39.92 -1.30 -10.58
C ALA A 822 40.17 0.22 -10.64
N HIS A 823 39.12 1.04 -10.69
CA HIS A 823 39.29 2.50 -10.74
C HIS A 823 39.91 3.07 -9.45
N LEU A 824 39.54 2.55 -8.29
CA LEU A 824 40.15 2.98 -7.03
C LEU A 824 41.66 2.61 -6.98
N LEU A 825 42.08 1.53 -7.64
CA LEU A 825 43.51 1.21 -7.83
C LEU A 825 44.21 2.17 -8.81
N GLU A 826 43.55 2.56 -9.90
CA GLU A 826 44.07 3.56 -10.85
C GLU A 826 44.30 4.91 -10.17
N LEU A 827 43.32 5.37 -9.39
CA LEU A 827 43.37 6.64 -8.67
C LEU A 827 44.41 6.66 -7.54
N ALA A 828 44.61 5.54 -6.85
CA ALA A 828 45.63 5.43 -5.80
C ALA A 828 47.05 5.42 -6.40
N ARG A 829 47.28 4.62 -7.46
CA ARG A 829 48.56 4.62 -8.24
C ARG A 829 48.92 5.94 -8.90
N ALA A 830 47.95 6.85 -9.03
CA ALA A 830 48.13 8.19 -9.60
C ALA A 830 48.17 9.29 -8.52
N ASP A 831 48.32 8.93 -7.23
CA ASP A 831 48.29 9.81 -6.06
C ASP A 831 47.02 10.70 -5.92
N GLN A 832 45.97 10.41 -6.70
CA GLN A 832 44.69 11.13 -6.66
C GLN A 832 43.84 10.73 -5.44
N ILE A 833 44.12 9.57 -4.85
CA ILE A 833 43.63 9.17 -3.53
C ILE A 833 44.82 9.26 -2.57
N SER A 834 44.72 10.11 -1.56
CA SER A 834 45.75 10.30 -0.54
C SER A 834 45.10 10.42 0.84
N VAL A 835 45.91 10.34 1.90
CA VAL A 835 45.43 10.49 3.30
C VAL A 835 44.63 11.78 3.51
N ALA A 836 44.91 12.84 2.74
CA ALA A 836 44.22 14.13 2.83
C ALA A 836 42.78 14.13 2.29
N ASN A 837 42.41 13.23 1.36
CA ASN A 837 41.08 13.20 0.75
C ASN A 837 40.32 11.87 0.93
N ILE A 838 40.92 10.91 1.64
CA ILE A 838 40.41 9.54 1.73
C ILE A 838 39.04 9.42 2.42
N HIS A 839 38.69 10.36 3.31
CA HIS A 839 37.36 10.42 3.91
C HIS A 839 36.28 10.90 2.92
N GLU A 840 36.60 11.79 1.98
CA GLU A 840 35.67 12.15 0.90
C GLU A 840 35.47 10.99 -0.08
N VAL A 841 36.52 10.20 -0.33
CA VAL A 841 36.41 8.95 -1.09
C VAL A 841 35.52 7.94 -0.36
N GLN A 842 35.71 7.73 0.95
CA GLN A 842 34.86 6.86 1.77
C GLN A 842 33.40 7.35 1.84
N ALA A 843 33.17 8.65 2.01
CA ALA A 843 31.85 9.27 1.99
C ALA A 843 31.18 9.13 0.60
N GLY A 844 31.96 9.22 -0.47
CA GLY A 844 31.46 8.97 -1.83
C GLY A 844 31.05 7.51 -2.06
N LEU A 845 31.79 6.57 -1.46
CA LEU A 845 31.45 5.13 -1.45
C LEU A 845 30.28 4.79 -0.51
N ALA A 846 29.87 5.70 0.38
CA ALA A 846 28.83 5.43 1.39
C ALA A 846 27.41 5.15 0.82
N ARG A 847 27.21 5.34 -0.50
CA ARG A 847 25.97 5.00 -1.24
C ARG A 847 26.14 3.88 -2.29
N VAL A 848 27.31 3.22 -2.35
CA VAL A 848 27.51 2.03 -3.21
C VAL A 848 26.61 0.89 -2.75
N ASP A 849 26.05 0.12 -3.68
CA ASP A 849 25.29 -1.10 -3.38
C ASP A 849 26.14 -2.12 -2.59
N VAL A 850 25.58 -2.74 -1.55
CA VAL A 850 26.33 -3.54 -0.59
C VAL A 850 26.89 -4.82 -1.24
N ASP A 851 26.13 -5.44 -2.14
CA ASP A 851 26.56 -6.63 -2.88
C ASP A 851 27.80 -6.39 -3.78
N ALA A 852 28.09 -5.13 -4.14
CA ALA A 852 29.28 -4.79 -4.92
C ALA A 852 30.58 -4.67 -4.08
N LEU A 853 30.47 -4.47 -2.76
CA LEU A 853 31.60 -4.12 -1.88
C LEU A 853 32.58 -5.27 -1.66
N GLU A 854 32.08 -6.50 -1.66
CA GLU A 854 32.89 -7.72 -1.47
C GLU A 854 33.99 -7.84 -2.55
N VAL A 855 33.63 -7.62 -3.82
CA VAL A 855 34.58 -7.70 -4.95
C VAL A 855 35.49 -6.47 -5.04
N VAL A 856 35.02 -5.29 -4.60
CA VAL A 856 35.87 -4.10 -4.42
C VAL A 856 36.94 -4.37 -3.37
N THR A 857 36.56 -4.96 -2.23
CA THR A 857 37.47 -5.26 -1.11
C THR A 857 38.63 -6.14 -1.55
N GLU A 858 38.37 -7.25 -2.24
CA GLU A 858 39.43 -8.18 -2.64
C GLU A 858 40.41 -7.56 -3.64
N ARG A 859 39.91 -6.77 -4.61
CA ARG A 859 40.77 -6.04 -5.56
C ARG A 859 41.65 -5.00 -4.89
N LEU A 860 41.09 -4.25 -3.94
CA LEU A 860 41.84 -3.28 -3.16
C LEU A 860 42.87 -3.94 -2.25
N ARG A 861 42.51 -5.04 -1.57
CA ARG A 861 43.40 -5.83 -0.70
C ARG A 861 44.59 -6.44 -1.44
N ALA A 862 44.40 -6.82 -2.71
CA ALA A 862 45.47 -7.38 -3.55
C ALA A 862 46.45 -6.32 -4.12
N SER A 863 46.30 -5.04 -3.77
CA SER A 863 47.18 -3.98 -4.28
C SER A 863 48.55 -3.95 -3.59
N PRO A 864 49.66 -3.69 -4.30
CA PRO A 864 50.93 -3.32 -3.66
C PRO A 864 50.86 -1.96 -2.95
N ASP A 865 49.91 -1.09 -3.32
CA ASP A 865 49.66 0.23 -2.75
C ASP A 865 48.94 0.14 -1.39
N PRO A 866 49.52 0.67 -0.28
CA PRO A 866 48.92 0.62 1.04
C PRO A 866 47.73 1.58 1.23
N VAL A 867 47.63 2.67 0.45
CA VAL A 867 46.48 3.58 0.48
C VAL A 867 45.25 2.89 -0.12
N ALA A 868 45.44 2.17 -1.22
CA ALA A 868 44.41 1.29 -1.78
C ALA A 868 43.99 0.18 -0.79
N ARG A 869 44.94 -0.47 -0.11
CA ARG A 869 44.60 -1.48 0.91
C ARG A 869 43.90 -0.87 2.14
N PHE A 870 44.19 0.37 2.53
CA PHE A 870 43.41 1.07 3.56
C PHE A 870 41.98 1.40 3.10
N LEU A 871 41.74 1.67 1.81
CA LEU A 871 40.36 1.72 1.31
C LEU A 871 39.64 0.38 1.41
N ALA A 872 40.32 -0.77 1.21
CA ALA A 872 39.70 -2.09 1.43
C ALA A 872 39.16 -2.23 2.87
N VAL A 873 39.86 -1.69 3.86
CA VAL A 873 39.45 -1.69 5.27
C VAL A 873 38.10 -0.98 5.44
N GLY A 874 37.96 0.24 4.92
CA GLY A 874 36.70 0.99 5.00
C GLY A 874 35.54 0.39 4.19
N VAL A 875 35.85 -0.22 3.03
CA VAL A 875 34.84 -0.92 2.20
C VAL A 875 34.34 -2.18 2.90
N LEU A 876 35.23 -2.98 3.50
CA LEU A 876 34.89 -4.20 4.24
C LEU A 876 34.06 -3.90 5.51
N ALA A 877 34.37 -2.79 6.19
CA ALA A 877 33.55 -2.27 7.30
C ALA A 877 32.07 -2.12 6.92
N ARG A 878 31.85 -1.56 5.73
CA ARG A 878 30.51 -1.24 5.21
C ARG A 878 29.81 -2.46 4.61
N ASP A 879 30.57 -3.39 4.04
CA ASP A 879 30.05 -4.67 3.55
C ASP A 879 29.47 -5.54 4.67
N ALA A 880 30.11 -5.53 5.85
CA ALA A 880 29.65 -6.28 7.02
C ALA A 880 28.56 -5.55 7.86
N SER A 881 27.95 -4.49 7.33
CA SER A 881 26.94 -3.69 8.04
C SER A 881 25.62 -4.48 8.31
N PRO A 882 24.75 -3.99 9.22
CA PRO A 882 23.53 -4.69 9.64
C PRO A 882 22.63 -5.07 8.45
N GLY A 883 22.55 -6.38 8.19
CA GLY A 883 21.86 -6.95 7.03
C GLY A 883 22.67 -8.01 6.29
N ARG A 884 24.01 -7.86 6.23
CA ARG A 884 24.93 -8.89 5.70
C ARG A 884 25.79 -9.53 6.78
N GLY A 885 26.36 -8.72 7.68
CA GLY A 885 27.19 -9.20 8.78
C GLY A 885 28.51 -9.88 8.34
N TRP A 886 29.14 -10.57 9.29
CA TRP A 886 30.52 -11.06 9.17
C TRP A 886 30.61 -12.57 8.87
N ALA A 887 30.20 -12.96 7.66
CA ALA A 887 30.40 -14.32 7.14
C ALA A 887 31.89 -14.75 7.17
N PRO A 888 32.23 -16.06 7.25
CA PRO A 888 33.61 -16.55 7.44
C PRO A 888 34.64 -15.95 6.50
N GLU A 889 34.27 -15.75 5.24
CA GLU A 889 35.11 -15.21 4.17
C GLU A 889 35.51 -13.74 4.46
N ARG A 890 34.62 -12.99 5.13
CA ARG A 890 34.89 -11.62 5.62
C ARG A 890 35.83 -11.63 6.83
N LEU A 891 35.76 -12.66 7.68
CA LEU A 891 36.69 -12.87 8.81
C LEU A 891 38.12 -13.11 8.30
N ASP A 892 38.26 -13.92 7.25
CA ASP A 892 39.56 -14.25 6.65
C ASP A 892 40.15 -13.06 5.89
N ARG A 893 39.35 -12.35 5.07
CA ARG A 893 39.75 -11.10 4.39
C ARG A 893 40.27 -10.05 5.36
N LEU A 894 39.53 -9.82 6.45
CA LEU A 894 39.96 -8.86 7.45
C LEU A 894 41.20 -9.35 8.20
N SER A 895 41.29 -10.65 8.52
CA SER A 895 42.47 -11.19 9.19
C SER A 895 43.73 -11.19 8.30
N ALA A 896 43.58 -11.09 6.97
CA ALA A 896 44.68 -10.76 6.07
C ALA A 896 45.05 -9.26 6.15
N LEU A 897 44.08 -8.35 6.09
CA LEU A 897 44.32 -6.90 6.26
C LEU A 897 44.90 -6.54 7.64
N GLN A 898 44.58 -7.30 8.69
CA GLN A 898 45.15 -7.17 10.04
C GLN A 898 46.61 -7.64 10.15
N ARG A 899 47.10 -8.38 9.17
CA ARG A 899 48.50 -8.86 9.06
C ARG A 899 49.25 -8.18 7.92
N ASP A 900 48.75 -7.04 7.45
CA ASP A 900 49.37 -6.26 6.40
C ASP A 900 50.73 -5.70 6.86
N PRO A 901 51.78 -5.70 6.02
CA PRO A 901 53.07 -5.11 6.39
C PRO A 901 53.01 -3.58 6.55
N SER A 902 51.96 -2.90 6.11
CA SER A 902 51.84 -1.44 6.23
C SER A 902 50.99 -1.02 7.45
N PRO A 903 51.53 -0.21 8.39
CA PRO A 903 50.77 0.25 9.56
C PRO A 903 49.49 1.03 9.22
N ILE A 904 49.44 1.73 8.07
CA ILE A 904 48.23 2.47 7.66
C ILE A 904 47.09 1.54 7.23
N VAL A 905 47.40 0.28 6.92
CA VAL A 905 46.40 -0.77 6.65
C VAL A 905 46.15 -1.56 7.93
N ALA A 906 47.20 -2.11 8.52
CA ALA A 906 47.10 -3.03 9.64
C ALA A 906 46.54 -2.37 10.91
N GLY A 907 46.89 -1.12 11.22
CA GLY A 907 46.34 -0.41 12.38
C GLY A 907 44.82 -0.21 12.28
N PRO A 908 44.31 0.42 11.20
CA PRO A 908 42.87 0.56 10.97
C PRO A 908 42.15 -0.78 10.74
N ALA A 909 42.76 -1.76 10.07
CA ALA A 909 42.19 -3.10 9.93
C ALA A 909 42.13 -3.83 11.28
N ALA A 910 43.09 -3.59 12.17
CA ALA A 910 43.08 -4.07 13.54
C ALA A 910 42.23 -3.20 14.48
N ALA A 911 41.64 -2.13 13.94
CA ALA A 911 40.55 -1.31 14.50
C ALA A 911 39.19 -1.58 13.78
N ILE A 912 39.11 -2.65 12.99
CA ILE A 912 37.90 -3.31 12.47
C ILE A 912 38.00 -4.78 12.86
N PHE A 913 36.87 -5.47 13.04
CA PHE A 913 36.84 -6.63 13.92
C PHE A 913 35.67 -7.60 13.67
N PRO A 914 35.86 -8.91 13.92
CA PRO A 914 34.81 -9.94 13.94
C PRO A 914 33.81 -10.09 15.11
N PRO A 915 32.52 -10.49 14.95
CA PRO A 915 31.77 -11.22 15.99
C PRO A 915 32.66 -12.18 16.73
N ARG A 916 32.83 -11.96 18.03
CA ARG A 916 33.90 -12.57 18.83
C ARG A 916 33.85 -14.08 18.72
N GLU A 917 32.63 -14.55 18.70
CA GLU A 917 32.19 -15.91 18.71
C GLU A 917 32.37 -16.60 17.36
N MET A 918 32.25 -15.84 16.26
CA MET A 918 32.61 -16.28 14.90
C MET A 918 34.13 -16.17 14.67
N ALA A 919 34.80 -15.15 15.22
CA ALA A 919 36.25 -14.97 15.16
C ALA A 919 36.98 -16.10 15.90
N ALA A 920 36.48 -16.51 17.07
CA ALA A 920 36.94 -17.67 17.82
C ALA A 920 36.58 -19.03 17.19
N GLU A 921 35.80 -19.02 16.10
CA GLU A 921 35.50 -20.20 15.28
C GLU A 921 36.37 -20.24 14.01
N ALA A 922 36.57 -19.09 13.37
CA ALA A 922 37.54 -18.94 12.26
C ALA A 922 38.98 -19.23 12.71
N ALA A 923 39.36 -18.86 13.94
CA ALA A 923 40.64 -19.26 14.52
C ALA A 923 40.81 -20.80 14.51
N LYS A 924 39.84 -21.53 15.09
CA LYS A 924 39.85 -23.00 15.13
C LYS A 924 39.88 -23.65 13.74
N ARG A 925 39.17 -23.09 12.75
CA ARG A 925 39.20 -23.61 11.37
C ARG A 925 40.58 -23.51 10.72
N ARG A 926 41.35 -22.46 11.04
CA ARG A 926 42.72 -22.29 10.51
C ARG A 926 43.72 -23.20 11.21
N GLU A 927 43.56 -23.43 12.53
CA GLU A 927 44.33 -24.43 13.28
C GLU A 927 44.12 -25.84 12.69
N HIS A 928 42.89 -26.20 12.31
CA HIS A 928 42.60 -27.47 11.65
C HIS A 928 43.12 -27.58 10.19
N MET A 929 43.08 -26.51 9.39
CA MET A 929 43.64 -26.56 8.03
C MET A 929 45.16 -26.54 8.00
N GLY A 930 45.81 -25.82 8.92
CA GLY A 930 47.28 -25.80 9.04
C GLY A 930 47.88 -27.14 9.47
N ALA A 931 47.12 -27.97 10.20
CA ALA A 931 47.53 -29.32 10.58
C ALA A 931 47.33 -30.37 9.46
N GLY A 932 46.81 -29.98 8.28
CA GLY A 932 46.46 -30.91 7.20
C GLY A 932 47.55 -31.17 6.15
N GLU A 933 48.66 -30.42 6.18
CA GLU A 933 49.75 -30.53 5.19
C GLU A 933 51.09 -31.04 5.77
N ASP A 934 51.18 -31.30 7.09
CA ASP A 934 52.46 -31.50 7.80
C ASP A 934 52.63 -32.87 8.51
N GLU A 935 51.57 -33.66 8.74
CA GLU A 935 51.65 -35.00 9.34
C GLU A 935 51.07 -36.09 8.43
N GLY A 936 51.93 -36.62 7.56
CA GLY A 936 51.64 -37.71 6.62
C GLY A 936 52.45 -38.98 6.84
N GLU A 937 53.01 -39.22 8.03
CA GLU A 937 53.90 -40.36 8.30
C GLU A 937 53.76 -40.91 9.74
N GLY A 938 53.45 -42.20 9.86
CA GLY A 938 53.45 -42.96 11.13
C GLY A 938 52.19 -42.84 12.01
N GLU A 939 51.76 -43.87 12.73
CA GLU A 939 52.06 -45.30 12.58
C GLU A 939 50.93 -46.14 13.21
N GLY A 940 50.63 -47.32 12.64
CA GLY A 940 49.52 -48.18 13.10
C GLY A 940 50.00 -49.42 13.85
N GLY A 941 49.85 -49.44 15.17
CA GLY A 941 50.15 -50.59 16.03
C GLY A 941 49.08 -50.82 17.09
N ALA A 942 48.63 -52.05 17.28
CA ALA A 942 47.44 -52.37 18.06
C ALA A 942 47.75 -52.94 19.46
N GLN A 943 47.02 -52.46 20.48
CA GLN A 943 46.14 -53.31 21.31
C GLN A 943 45.10 -52.48 22.07
#